data_AF-A0A422QFX7-F1
#
_entry.id   AF-A0A422QFX7-F1
#
_cell.length_a   1.000
_cell.length_b   1.000
_cell.length_c   1.000
_cell.angle_alpha   90.00
_cell.angle_beta   90.00
_cell.angle_gamma   90.00
#
_symmetry.space_group_name_H-M   'P 1'
#
loop_
_entity.id
_entity.type
_entity.pdbx_description
1 polymer ?
#
loop_
_entity_poly.entity_id
_entity_poly.type
_entity_poly.pdbx_seq_one_letter_code
_entity_poly.pdbx_strand_id
1 'polypeptide(L)'
;MFVIARFEAGQRLRRLSTWVYFAVFVALGMLWMAASGGAFRDLIVSFGSRVLVDAPRQIAIATALLGSLGTVVAAAVMGRAVQQDFEHEMHHFFFSAPLSKADYVFGRFLGAFATLAVIFSGILVGLWLGTFIPGIAPDRLGGSTASAWIKPYLFTLLPNLFIFGAIFFVLAALTRRMLPVYVAAVVMTIGYTVAPSLARDLDFKTLAALIDPFGTTSLFLLTEYWPLAERNLNPIDLQDVYLVNRLLWCGFALLALLLGYWRFHFIGEADGQARTRGRGQAQPDLPAELSQAARDTTAQPDFAARSLALLLFKSARGELREMTRNVYFAALATAGVLALVAGGIDLDAIYGISTYPVTYMVLELIRAVFGLFVLATTIFYAGELVWRERETRVAQMFDALPVPSWLPLAGKTLALVGLQALLLLLAMVTGMLIQLFKGYFQLEPGLYLHALFTILLPNYALVAVLAIAAQVIVNHKYLANFLMIAWLAAALLLSGTGQNHPLLLYGVWPELTYSPMNGFGHQLLRERLYLLYWSGAALMLLALARALWPRGVDDAWRERLRLARRNLTPKVLTCFGLGLAVFAGAGGGLAWELSSGGYLTAWRSELLRAEYEKRYHGFARLPQPRIVDVRLDADIDPAQRALHVKGSYRLENRSGAPIRDLVLYQQRGAQLKASFGQPATSVTIDPDLGLYHYRLATPLAPGARLDFDFELDYAPRGPLGLGSDTPVIANGTFFTNEVMPRIGYQPSVELSDARDRRRHGLAARAPMPARDDPAGRASHRTGVDADWIGFDATVSTSADQVAIAPGTLVREWNEGGRRHFRYKMD
;
A
#
# COMPACT_ATOMS: atom_id res chain seq x y z
N MET A 1 8.36 -16.21 -43.08
CA MET A 1 7.82 -15.45 -41.93
C MET A 1 7.29 -16.36 -40.82
N PHE A 2 6.22 -17.13 -41.05
CA PHE A 2 5.54 -17.93 -40.00
C PHE A 2 6.42 -18.99 -39.32
N VAL A 3 7.42 -19.54 -40.03
CA VAL A 3 8.41 -20.46 -39.46
C VAL A 3 9.23 -19.77 -38.35
N ILE A 4 9.66 -18.53 -38.58
CA ILE A 4 10.40 -17.74 -37.59
C ILE A 4 9.50 -17.39 -36.41
N ALA A 5 8.25 -17.00 -36.68
CA ALA A 5 7.28 -16.70 -35.63
C ALA A 5 7.01 -17.93 -34.74
N ARG A 6 6.82 -19.11 -35.34
CA ARG A 6 6.62 -20.37 -34.61
C ARG A 6 7.87 -20.76 -33.81
N PHE A 7 9.06 -20.58 -34.37
CA PHE A 7 10.32 -20.86 -33.68
C PHE A 7 10.49 -19.96 -32.46
N GLU A 8 10.32 -18.64 -32.62
CA GLU A 8 10.42 -17.65 -31.54
C GLU A 8 9.40 -17.94 -30.43
N ALA A 9 8.13 -18.13 -30.78
CA ALA A 9 7.07 -18.43 -29.82
C ALA A 9 7.34 -19.76 -29.12
N GLY A 10 7.74 -20.81 -29.85
CA GLY A 10 8.08 -22.11 -29.29
C GLY A 10 9.25 -22.06 -28.31
N GLN A 11 10.30 -21.30 -28.64
CA GLN A 11 11.45 -21.12 -27.74
C GLN A 11 11.04 -20.37 -26.46
N ARG A 12 10.24 -19.31 -26.57
CA ARG A 12 9.81 -18.51 -25.41
C ARG A 12 8.81 -19.25 -24.53
N LEU A 13 7.86 -19.98 -25.10
CA LEU A 13 6.89 -20.78 -24.35
C LEU A 13 7.54 -21.94 -23.60
N ARG A 14 8.75 -22.36 -23.98
CA ARG A 14 9.55 -23.33 -23.20
C ARG A 14 10.34 -22.70 -22.05
N ARG A 15 10.49 -21.37 -22.00
CA ARG A 15 11.20 -20.68 -20.91
C ARG A 15 10.32 -20.61 -19.66
N LEU A 16 10.90 -20.93 -18.51
CA LEU A 16 10.22 -20.82 -17.21
C LEU A 16 9.72 -19.39 -16.94
N SER A 17 10.47 -18.37 -17.36
CA SER A 17 10.11 -16.96 -17.16
C SER A 17 8.76 -16.58 -17.76
N THR A 18 8.39 -17.16 -18.92
CA THR A 18 7.09 -16.91 -19.57
C THR A 18 5.93 -17.39 -18.70
N TRP A 19 6.07 -18.60 -18.12
CA TRP A 19 5.07 -19.16 -17.22
C TRP A 19 5.03 -18.47 -15.86
N VAL A 20 6.17 -17.95 -15.38
CA VAL A 20 6.20 -17.09 -14.20
C VAL A 20 5.41 -15.80 -14.45
N TYR A 21 5.60 -15.12 -15.59
CA TYR A 21 4.79 -13.93 -15.92
C TYR A 21 3.30 -14.26 -16.05
N PHE A 22 2.95 -15.37 -16.70
CA PHE A 22 1.57 -15.84 -16.77
C PHE A 22 0.98 -16.08 -15.38
N ALA A 23 1.69 -16.80 -14.50
CA ALA A 23 1.26 -17.08 -13.14
C ALA A 23 1.12 -15.80 -12.30
N VAL A 24 2.01 -14.82 -12.49
CA VAL A 24 1.91 -13.51 -11.82
C VAL A 24 0.65 -12.77 -12.26
N PHE A 25 0.33 -12.73 -13.55
CA PHE A 25 -0.92 -12.09 -14.01
C PHE A 25 -2.18 -12.85 -13.57
N VAL A 26 -2.12 -14.19 -13.51
CA VAL A 26 -3.19 -15.01 -12.92
C VAL A 26 -3.39 -14.63 -11.45
N ALA A 27 -2.31 -14.60 -10.67
CA ALA A 27 -2.38 -14.22 -9.26
C ALA A 27 -2.87 -12.78 -9.05
N LEU A 28 -2.44 -11.85 -9.91
CA LEU A 28 -2.88 -10.45 -9.89
C LEU A 28 -4.38 -10.32 -10.21
N GLY A 29 -4.87 -11.04 -11.21
CA GLY A 29 -6.30 -11.11 -11.55
C GLY A 29 -7.13 -11.73 -10.42
N MET A 30 -6.64 -12.82 -9.83
CA MET A 30 -7.25 -13.46 -8.66
C MET A 30 -7.33 -12.51 -7.46
N LEU A 31 -6.24 -11.80 -7.16
CA LEU A 31 -6.18 -10.78 -6.10
C LEU A 31 -7.15 -9.64 -6.38
N TRP A 32 -7.23 -9.16 -7.62
CA TRP A 32 -8.17 -8.11 -8.02
C TRP A 32 -9.63 -8.52 -7.80
N MET A 33 -9.99 -9.73 -8.21
CA MET A 33 -11.34 -10.26 -8.00
C MET A 33 -11.65 -10.50 -6.54
N ALA A 34 -10.68 -10.99 -5.76
CA ALA A 34 -10.83 -11.12 -4.33
C ALA A 34 -11.01 -9.74 -3.64
N ALA A 35 -10.24 -8.71 -4.04
CA ALA A 35 -10.36 -7.36 -3.51
C ALA A 35 -11.70 -6.70 -3.84
N SER A 36 -12.08 -6.69 -5.12
CA SER A 36 -13.39 -6.16 -5.57
C SER A 36 -14.57 -6.99 -5.04
N GLY A 37 -14.39 -8.30 -4.92
CA GLY A 37 -15.28 -9.27 -4.27
C GLY A 37 -15.51 -9.02 -2.78
N GLY A 38 -14.59 -8.33 -2.13
CA GLY A 38 -14.65 -8.06 -0.70
C GLY A 38 -14.01 -9.10 0.19
N ALA A 39 -13.15 -9.95 -0.36
CA ALA A 39 -12.34 -10.85 0.44
C ALA A 39 -11.38 -10.07 1.36
N PHE A 40 -10.92 -8.89 0.94
CA PHE A 40 -10.02 -8.00 1.68
C PHE A 40 -10.72 -6.72 2.17
N ARG A 41 -10.51 -6.37 3.45
CA ARG A 41 -11.09 -5.21 4.13
C ARG A 41 -10.46 -3.86 3.77
N ASP A 42 -9.13 -3.78 3.69
CA ASP A 42 -8.40 -2.52 3.46
C ASP A 42 -8.16 -2.20 1.98
N LEU A 43 -8.32 -3.21 1.11
CA LEU A 43 -8.23 -3.07 -0.35
C LEU A 43 -9.63 -2.99 -0.96
N ILE A 44 -10.29 -1.86 -0.74
CA ILE A 44 -11.63 -1.63 -1.27
C ILE A 44 -11.52 -1.08 -2.70
N VAL A 45 -11.57 -1.98 -3.68
CA VAL A 45 -11.95 -1.61 -5.05
C VAL A 45 -13.48 -1.68 -5.14
N SER A 46 -14.16 -0.68 -4.56
CA SER A 46 -15.63 -0.63 -4.54
C SER A 46 -16.15 0.10 -5.77
N PHE A 47 -16.97 -0.60 -6.55
CA PHE A 47 -17.75 -0.02 -7.64
C PHE A 47 -19.18 0.34 -7.21
N GLY A 48 -19.44 0.37 -5.90
CA GLY A 48 -20.77 0.49 -5.30
C GLY A 48 -21.31 -0.87 -4.83
N SER A 49 -22.08 -0.88 -3.75
CA SER A 49 -22.52 -2.12 -3.07
C SER A 49 -23.42 -3.03 -3.90
N ARG A 50 -24.05 -2.49 -4.97
CA ARG A 50 -25.02 -3.20 -5.83
C ARG A 50 -24.48 -3.57 -7.22
N VAL A 51 -23.22 -3.25 -7.54
CA VAL A 51 -22.60 -3.63 -8.80
C VAL A 51 -21.96 -5.01 -8.65
N LEU A 52 -22.25 -5.91 -9.59
CA LEU A 52 -21.71 -7.27 -9.58
C LEU A 52 -20.22 -7.23 -9.96
N VAL A 53 -19.43 -8.08 -9.32
CA VAL A 53 -17.97 -8.04 -9.40
C VAL A 53 -17.47 -8.67 -10.69
N ASP A 54 -18.14 -9.70 -11.16
CA ASP A 54 -17.93 -10.34 -12.46
C ASP A 54 -18.76 -9.69 -13.57
N ALA A 55 -19.36 -8.51 -13.35
CA ALA A 55 -20.10 -7.83 -14.41
C ALA A 55 -19.20 -7.55 -15.63
N PRO A 56 -19.74 -7.58 -16.87
CA PRO A 56 -18.94 -7.39 -18.07
C PRO A 56 -18.14 -6.07 -18.08
N ARG A 57 -18.75 -4.99 -17.56
CA ARG A 57 -18.05 -3.71 -17.39
C ARG A 57 -16.88 -3.80 -16.42
N GLN A 58 -17.04 -4.52 -15.30
CA GLN A 58 -16.00 -4.64 -14.28
C GLN A 58 -14.85 -5.50 -14.75
N ILE A 59 -15.15 -6.61 -15.45
CA ILE A 59 -14.12 -7.43 -16.10
C ILE A 59 -13.35 -6.59 -17.12
N ALA A 60 -14.03 -5.77 -17.92
CA ALA A 60 -13.37 -4.91 -18.91
C ALA A 60 -12.46 -3.85 -18.28
N ILE A 61 -12.91 -3.19 -17.22
CA ILE A 61 -12.12 -2.19 -16.47
C ILE A 61 -10.92 -2.87 -15.80
N ALA A 62 -11.14 -3.98 -15.10
CA ALA A 62 -10.08 -4.77 -14.48
C ALA A 62 -9.03 -5.21 -15.51
N THR A 63 -9.49 -5.71 -16.66
CA THR A 63 -8.63 -6.14 -17.77
C THR A 63 -7.80 -4.98 -18.32
N ALA A 64 -8.40 -3.80 -18.49
CA ALA A 64 -7.70 -2.60 -18.96
C ALA A 64 -6.61 -2.15 -17.97
N LEU A 65 -6.94 -2.06 -16.68
CA LEU A 65 -6.05 -1.66 -15.59
C LEU A 65 -4.90 -2.64 -15.38
N LEU A 66 -5.17 -3.94 -15.29
CA LEU A 66 -4.12 -4.95 -15.11
C LEU A 66 -3.26 -5.07 -16.38
N GLY A 67 -3.87 -4.88 -17.55
CA GLY A 67 -3.17 -4.83 -18.83
C GLY A 67 -2.21 -3.64 -18.94
N SER A 68 -2.59 -2.46 -18.47
CA SER A 68 -1.73 -1.28 -18.50
C SER A 68 -0.51 -1.44 -17.58
N LEU A 69 -0.67 -2.04 -16.40
CA LEU A 69 0.47 -2.42 -15.53
C LEU A 69 1.43 -3.40 -16.22
N GLY A 70 0.90 -4.26 -17.10
CA GLY A 70 1.69 -5.20 -17.88
C GLY A 70 2.56 -4.59 -18.98
N THR A 71 2.45 -3.29 -19.27
CA THR A 71 3.22 -2.60 -20.32
C THR A 71 4.73 -2.77 -20.16
N VAL A 72 5.22 -2.82 -18.91
CA VAL A 72 6.64 -3.07 -18.62
C VAL A 72 7.07 -4.49 -19.06
N VAL A 73 6.19 -5.48 -18.87
CA VAL A 73 6.42 -6.86 -19.36
C VAL A 73 6.37 -6.89 -20.88
N ALA A 74 5.43 -6.17 -21.51
CA ALA A 74 5.36 -6.05 -22.95
C ALA A 74 6.66 -5.47 -23.54
N ALA A 75 7.21 -4.43 -22.91
CA ALA A 75 8.49 -3.82 -23.26
C ALA A 75 9.67 -4.80 -23.15
N ALA A 76 9.74 -5.56 -22.06
CA ALA A 76 10.80 -6.54 -21.86
C ALA A 76 10.76 -7.68 -22.90
N VAL A 77 9.56 -8.19 -23.22
CA VAL A 77 9.39 -9.31 -24.16
C VAL A 77 9.61 -8.86 -25.61
N MET A 78 8.97 -7.76 -26.04
CA MET A 78 9.08 -7.25 -27.41
C MET A 78 10.44 -6.63 -27.69
N GLY A 79 11.00 -5.89 -26.74
CA GLY A 79 12.32 -5.30 -26.89
C GLY A 79 13.42 -6.35 -27.09
N ARG A 80 13.41 -7.41 -26.26
CA ARG A 80 14.37 -8.51 -26.37
C ARG A 80 14.21 -9.34 -27.64
N ALA A 81 13.06 -9.32 -28.31
CA ALA A 81 12.84 -10.12 -29.52
C ALA A 81 13.87 -9.86 -30.62
N VAL A 82 14.29 -8.61 -30.76
CA VAL A 82 15.31 -8.21 -31.72
C VAL A 82 16.65 -7.91 -31.04
N GLN A 83 16.62 -7.28 -29.86
CA GLN A 83 17.86 -6.87 -29.18
C GLN A 83 18.75 -8.05 -28.74
N GLN A 84 18.17 -9.21 -28.41
CA GLN A 84 18.95 -10.38 -28.00
C GLN A 84 19.91 -10.87 -29.10
N ASP A 85 19.54 -10.69 -30.38
CA ASP A 85 20.37 -11.09 -31.52
C ASP A 85 21.61 -10.19 -31.67
N PHE A 86 21.50 -8.93 -31.24
CA PHE A 86 22.63 -7.99 -31.22
C PHE A 86 23.50 -8.19 -29.97
N GLU A 87 22.88 -8.45 -28.81
CA GLU A 87 23.60 -8.67 -27.54
C GLU A 87 24.48 -9.91 -27.55
N HIS A 88 23.99 -11.01 -28.15
CA HIS A 88 24.74 -12.25 -28.28
C HIS A 88 25.50 -12.36 -29.61
N GLU A 89 25.59 -11.25 -30.38
CA GLU A 89 26.25 -11.18 -31.69
C GLU A 89 25.73 -12.18 -32.75
N MET A 90 24.56 -12.80 -32.51
CA MET A 90 23.95 -13.79 -33.40
C MET A 90 23.39 -13.20 -34.70
N HIS A 91 23.21 -11.88 -34.77
CA HIS A 91 22.68 -11.18 -35.93
C HIS A 91 23.46 -11.47 -37.24
N HIS A 92 24.76 -11.73 -37.18
CA HIS A 92 25.57 -12.10 -38.35
C HIS A 92 25.07 -13.38 -39.05
N PHE A 93 24.58 -14.37 -38.30
CA PHE A 93 24.05 -15.62 -38.86
C PHE A 93 22.69 -15.42 -39.52
N PHE A 94 21.82 -14.59 -38.93
CA PHE A 94 20.51 -14.32 -39.50
C PHE A 94 20.58 -13.41 -40.73
N PHE A 95 21.54 -12.49 -40.78
CA PHE A 95 21.67 -11.52 -41.87
C PHE A 95 22.41 -12.08 -43.09
N SER A 96 23.14 -13.19 -42.93
CA SER A 96 23.79 -13.92 -44.02
C SER A 96 22.97 -15.08 -44.57
N ALA A 97 21.90 -15.49 -43.87
CA ALA A 97 20.96 -16.48 -44.34
C ALA A 97 20.07 -15.93 -45.48
N PRO A 98 19.50 -16.79 -46.36
CA PRO A 98 18.59 -16.38 -47.43
C PRO A 98 17.19 -16.03 -46.87
N LEU A 99 17.15 -15.08 -45.93
CA LEU A 99 15.95 -14.60 -45.26
C LEU A 99 15.59 -13.22 -45.78
N SER A 100 14.34 -13.02 -46.19
CA SER A 100 13.89 -11.67 -46.56
C SER A 100 13.79 -10.78 -45.32
N LYS A 101 13.95 -9.47 -45.51
CA LYS A 101 13.82 -8.47 -44.44
C LYS A 101 12.45 -8.51 -43.78
N ALA A 102 11.40 -8.73 -44.58
CA ALA A 102 10.03 -8.84 -44.09
C ALA A 102 9.86 -10.11 -43.24
N ASP A 103 10.44 -11.24 -43.66
CA ASP A 103 10.36 -12.49 -42.92
C ASP A 103 11.00 -12.39 -41.54
N TYR A 104 12.15 -11.73 -41.43
CA TYR A 104 12.85 -11.55 -40.16
C TYR A 104 12.09 -10.62 -39.21
N VAL A 105 11.76 -9.40 -39.67
CA VAL A 105 11.14 -8.36 -38.84
C VAL A 105 9.74 -8.79 -38.38
N PHE A 106 8.85 -9.13 -39.33
CA PHE A 106 7.49 -9.52 -38.98
C PHE A 106 7.43 -10.90 -38.33
N GLY A 107 8.36 -11.81 -38.64
CA GLY A 107 8.47 -13.12 -37.99
C GLY A 107 8.78 -12.99 -36.50
N ARG A 108 9.82 -12.20 -36.13
CA ARG A 108 10.17 -11.95 -34.72
C ARG A 108 9.06 -11.19 -33.99
N PHE A 109 8.46 -10.19 -34.64
CA PHE A 109 7.33 -9.44 -34.09
C PHE A 109 6.14 -10.34 -33.77
N LEU A 110 5.67 -11.13 -34.74
CA LEU A 110 4.53 -12.02 -34.55
C LEU A 110 4.80 -13.10 -33.50
N GLY A 111 6.01 -13.66 -33.45
CA GLY A 111 6.39 -14.65 -32.43
C GLY A 111 6.38 -14.06 -31.01
N ALA A 112 6.92 -12.86 -30.84
CA ALA A 112 6.91 -12.17 -29.56
C ALA A 112 5.50 -11.69 -29.16
N PHE A 113 4.71 -11.19 -30.12
CA PHE A 113 3.31 -10.81 -29.92
C PHE A 113 2.44 -12.01 -29.50
N ALA A 114 2.59 -13.16 -30.17
CA ALA A 114 1.88 -14.39 -29.79
C ALA A 114 2.25 -14.86 -28.38
N THR A 115 3.53 -14.74 -28.00
CA THR A 115 3.98 -15.05 -26.63
C THR A 115 3.32 -14.11 -25.62
N LEU A 116 3.24 -12.81 -25.91
CA LEU A 116 2.58 -11.84 -25.04
C LEU A 116 1.08 -12.09 -24.91
N ALA A 117 0.41 -12.44 -26.02
CA ALA A 117 -1.00 -12.80 -26.00
C ALA A 117 -1.24 -13.95 -25.00
N VAL A 118 -0.40 -14.99 -25.02
CA VAL A 118 -0.47 -16.08 -24.03
C VAL A 118 -0.24 -15.58 -22.61
N ILE A 119 0.81 -14.78 -22.36
CA ILE A 119 1.11 -14.24 -21.01
C ILE A 119 -0.10 -13.45 -20.46
N PHE A 120 -0.66 -12.54 -21.27
CA PHE A 120 -1.75 -11.65 -20.85
C PHE A 120 -3.12 -12.32 -20.79
N SER A 121 -3.31 -13.45 -21.48
CA SER A 121 -4.50 -14.29 -21.25
C SER A 121 -4.58 -14.76 -19.79
N GLY A 122 -3.44 -14.81 -19.08
CA GLY A 122 -3.37 -15.05 -17.64
C GLY A 122 -4.18 -14.05 -16.81
N ILE A 123 -4.36 -12.81 -17.26
CA ILE A 123 -5.21 -11.83 -16.55
C ILE A 123 -6.66 -12.32 -16.50
N LEU A 124 -7.22 -12.74 -17.64
CA LEU A 124 -8.60 -13.22 -17.69
C LEU A 124 -8.79 -14.57 -17.00
N VAL A 125 -7.82 -15.47 -17.16
CA VAL A 125 -7.80 -16.74 -16.41
C VAL A 125 -7.76 -16.45 -14.90
N GLY A 126 -6.97 -15.46 -14.47
CA GLY A 126 -6.89 -15.01 -13.08
C GLY A 126 -8.19 -14.40 -12.57
N LEU A 127 -8.82 -13.52 -13.35
CA LEU A 127 -10.11 -12.94 -12.99
C LEU A 127 -11.20 -14.04 -12.90
N TRP A 128 -11.21 -14.97 -13.85
CA TRP A 128 -12.15 -16.09 -13.84
C TRP A 128 -11.92 -17.04 -12.65
N LEU A 129 -10.68 -17.48 -12.42
CA LEU A 129 -10.31 -18.29 -11.25
C LEU A 129 -10.59 -17.54 -9.93
N GLY A 130 -10.46 -16.22 -9.95
CA GLY A 130 -10.76 -15.34 -8.82
C GLY A 130 -12.22 -15.40 -8.36
N THR A 131 -13.17 -15.71 -9.25
CA THR A 131 -14.58 -15.89 -8.88
C THR A 131 -14.82 -17.08 -7.95
N PHE A 132 -13.91 -18.06 -7.94
CA PHE A 132 -13.99 -19.24 -7.07
C PHE A 132 -13.27 -19.06 -5.73
N ILE A 133 -12.67 -17.89 -5.48
CA ILE A 133 -11.96 -17.65 -4.22
C ILE A 133 -12.97 -17.65 -3.05
N PRO A 134 -12.76 -18.47 -2.01
CA PRO A 134 -13.62 -18.48 -0.85
C PRO A 134 -13.56 -17.12 -0.14
N GLY A 135 -14.72 -16.52 0.12
CA GLY A 135 -14.84 -15.21 0.77
C GLY A 135 -15.56 -14.15 -0.06
N ILE A 136 -15.80 -14.40 -1.35
CA ILE A 136 -16.68 -13.58 -2.18
C ILE A 136 -18.12 -14.01 -1.95
N ALA A 137 -18.99 -13.06 -1.61
CA ALA A 137 -20.40 -13.35 -1.37
C ALA A 137 -21.10 -13.73 -2.70
N PRO A 138 -21.90 -14.82 -2.75
CA PRO A 138 -22.51 -15.31 -4.00
C PRO A 138 -23.42 -14.29 -4.71
N ASP A 139 -24.04 -13.38 -3.95
CA ASP A 139 -24.88 -12.30 -4.45
C ASP A 139 -24.10 -11.19 -5.18
N ARG A 140 -22.76 -11.19 -5.06
CA ARG A 140 -21.88 -10.30 -5.83
C ARG A 140 -21.44 -10.90 -7.17
N LEU A 141 -21.76 -12.16 -7.42
CA LEU A 141 -21.46 -12.84 -8.67
C LEU A 141 -22.76 -12.97 -9.48
N GLY A 142 -22.77 -12.39 -10.68
CA GLY A 142 -23.89 -12.36 -11.61
C GLY A 142 -23.95 -13.53 -12.58
N GLY A 143 -22.93 -14.38 -12.63
CA GLY A 143 -22.85 -15.46 -13.61
C GLY A 143 -22.61 -14.90 -15.01
N SER A 144 -21.51 -14.17 -15.17
CA SER A 144 -21.16 -13.50 -16.42
C SER A 144 -21.10 -14.43 -17.64
N THR A 145 -21.64 -13.94 -18.75
CA THR A 145 -21.62 -14.66 -20.03
C THR A 145 -20.21 -14.78 -20.60
N ALA A 146 -19.95 -15.79 -21.44
CA ALA A 146 -18.65 -15.94 -22.13
C ALA A 146 -18.19 -14.67 -22.87
N SER A 147 -19.14 -13.88 -23.38
CA SER A 147 -18.87 -12.62 -24.06
C SER A 147 -18.21 -11.57 -23.16
N ALA A 148 -18.50 -11.59 -21.86
CA ALA A 148 -17.92 -10.69 -20.86
C ALA A 148 -16.42 -10.90 -20.68
N TRP A 149 -15.93 -12.12 -20.94
CA TRP A 149 -14.52 -12.49 -20.80
C TRP A 149 -13.75 -12.31 -22.10
N ILE A 150 -14.36 -12.70 -23.22
CA ILE A 150 -13.71 -12.71 -24.54
C ILE A 150 -13.57 -11.30 -25.11
N LYS A 151 -14.62 -10.45 -25.01
CA LYS A 151 -14.59 -9.12 -25.63
C LYS A 151 -13.50 -8.21 -25.05
N PRO A 152 -13.29 -8.12 -23.72
CA PRO A 152 -12.17 -7.34 -23.18
C PRO A 152 -10.80 -7.84 -23.62
N TYR A 153 -10.62 -9.15 -23.80
CA TYR A 153 -9.39 -9.70 -24.37
C TYR A 153 -9.13 -9.15 -25.78
N LEU A 154 -10.14 -9.27 -26.64
CA LEU A 154 -10.04 -8.97 -28.06
C LEU A 154 -10.00 -7.46 -28.33
N PHE A 155 -10.75 -6.66 -27.57
CA PHE A 155 -10.95 -5.24 -27.85
C PHE A 155 -10.07 -4.33 -26.99
N THR A 156 -9.51 -4.84 -25.90
CA THR A 156 -8.66 -4.05 -25.00
C THR A 156 -7.23 -4.60 -24.97
N LEU A 157 -7.04 -5.87 -24.59
CA LEU A 157 -5.70 -6.43 -24.41
C LEU A 157 -4.94 -6.60 -25.72
N LEU A 158 -5.50 -7.29 -26.71
CA LEU A 158 -4.81 -7.53 -27.99
C LEU A 158 -4.42 -6.22 -28.70
N PRO A 159 -5.30 -5.19 -28.81
CA PRO A 159 -4.93 -3.90 -29.36
C PRO A 159 -3.81 -3.24 -28.56
N ASN A 160 -3.88 -3.22 -27.23
CA ASN A 160 -2.83 -2.63 -26.40
C ASN A 160 -1.48 -3.36 -26.61
N LEU A 161 -1.47 -4.70 -26.67
CA LEU A 161 -0.27 -5.48 -26.96
C LEU A 161 0.30 -5.18 -28.35
N PHE A 162 -0.56 -4.94 -29.33
CA PHE A 162 -0.13 -4.57 -30.69
C PHE A 162 0.46 -3.16 -30.70
N ILE A 163 -0.23 -2.19 -30.08
CA ILE A 163 0.19 -0.79 -30.00
C ILE A 163 1.56 -0.66 -29.34
N PHE A 164 1.65 -1.10 -28.08
CA PHE A 164 2.89 -0.97 -27.32
C PHE A 164 3.97 -1.92 -27.84
N GLY A 165 3.57 -3.13 -28.26
CA GLY A 165 4.49 -4.08 -28.84
C GLY A 165 5.18 -3.56 -30.09
N ALA A 166 4.44 -2.90 -30.99
CA ALA A 166 5.02 -2.28 -32.19
C ALA A 166 6.03 -1.19 -31.83
N ILE A 167 5.65 -0.28 -30.93
CA ILE A 167 6.51 0.83 -30.49
C ILE A 167 7.81 0.30 -29.85
N PHE A 168 7.70 -0.62 -28.89
CA PHE A 168 8.87 -1.17 -28.20
C PHE A 168 9.76 -2.01 -29.12
N PHE A 169 9.16 -2.80 -29.99
CA PHE A 169 9.90 -3.61 -30.96
C PHE A 169 10.69 -2.73 -31.93
N VAL A 170 10.06 -1.69 -32.49
CA VAL A 170 10.72 -0.74 -33.41
C VAL A 170 11.83 0.02 -32.70
N LEU A 171 11.58 0.49 -31.48
CA LEU A 171 12.58 1.22 -30.71
C LEU A 171 13.80 0.35 -30.40
N ALA A 172 13.59 -0.92 -30.04
CA ALA A 172 14.67 -1.89 -29.83
C ALA A 172 15.43 -2.20 -31.13
N ALA A 173 14.71 -2.40 -32.24
CA ALA A 173 15.29 -2.72 -33.53
C ALA A 173 16.15 -1.58 -34.09
N LEU A 174 15.73 -0.33 -33.89
CA LEU A 174 16.47 0.85 -34.36
C LEU A 174 17.63 1.22 -33.45
N THR A 175 17.45 1.17 -32.13
CA THR A 175 18.49 1.61 -31.17
C THR A 175 19.48 0.51 -30.82
N ARG A 176 19.13 -0.76 -31.06
CA ARG A 176 19.89 -1.97 -30.70
C ARG A 176 20.25 -2.05 -29.19
N ARG A 177 19.52 -1.32 -28.35
CA ARG A 177 19.73 -1.22 -26.90
C ARG A 177 18.39 -1.35 -26.17
N MET A 178 18.41 -1.95 -24.97
CA MET A 178 17.20 -2.06 -24.14
C MET A 178 16.84 -0.77 -23.40
N LEU A 179 17.80 0.13 -23.16
CA LEU A 179 17.58 1.35 -22.38
C LEU A 179 16.42 2.21 -22.95
N PRO A 180 16.38 2.55 -24.26
CA PRO A 180 15.27 3.34 -24.80
C PRO A 180 13.92 2.65 -24.67
N VAL A 181 13.88 1.32 -24.77
CA VAL A 181 12.66 0.51 -24.62
C VAL A 181 12.10 0.63 -23.21
N TYR A 182 12.95 0.55 -22.18
CA TYR A 182 12.52 0.74 -20.80
C TYR A 182 12.07 2.17 -20.52
N VAL A 183 12.79 3.17 -21.04
CA VAL A 183 12.38 4.58 -20.92
C VAL A 183 11.00 4.79 -21.55
N ALA A 184 10.77 4.27 -22.75
CA ALA A 184 9.47 4.36 -23.42
C ALA A 184 8.37 3.66 -22.62
N ALA A 185 8.64 2.49 -22.04
CA ALA A 185 7.67 1.77 -21.20
C ALA A 185 7.28 2.57 -19.96
N VAL A 186 8.25 3.19 -19.31
CA VAL A 186 8.03 4.06 -18.15
C VAL A 186 7.18 5.26 -18.57
N VAL A 187 7.59 6.00 -19.60
CA VAL A 187 6.85 7.17 -20.14
C VAL A 187 5.40 6.81 -20.47
N MET A 188 5.16 5.68 -21.14
CA MET A 188 3.81 5.22 -21.44
C MET A 188 2.99 4.88 -20.19
N THR A 189 3.60 4.22 -19.21
CA THR A 189 2.96 3.89 -17.93
C THR A 189 2.56 5.16 -17.16
N ILE A 190 3.32 6.25 -17.29
CA ILE A 190 2.98 7.53 -16.64
C ILE A 190 1.91 8.26 -17.42
N GLY A 191 2.02 8.26 -18.76
CA GLY A 191 0.98 8.80 -19.63
C GLY A 191 -0.38 8.18 -19.30
N TYR A 192 -0.42 6.88 -19.02
CA TYR A 192 -1.61 6.20 -18.51
C TYR A 192 -2.13 6.75 -17.19
N THR A 193 -1.28 6.95 -16.19
CA THR A 193 -1.70 7.41 -14.85
C THR A 193 -2.16 8.87 -14.87
N VAL A 194 -1.54 9.70 -15.72
CA VAL A 194 -1.82 11.14 -15.83
C VAL A 194 -3.03 11.42 -16.74
N ALA A 195 -3.27 10.62 -17.79
CA ALA A 195 -4.35 10.90 -18.73
C ALA A 195 -5.76 11.03 -18.09
N PRO A 196 -6.17 10.19 -17.11
CA PRO A 196 -7.46 10.32 -16.46
C PRO A 196 -7.62 11.60 -15.62
N SER A 197 -6.54 12.17 -15.06
CA SER A 197 -6.65 13.41 -14.26
C SER A 197 -6.85 14.63 -15.16
N LEU A 198 -6.21 14.67 -16.33
CA LEU A 198 -6.48 15.68 -17.37
C LEU A 198 -7.90 15.57 -17.96
N ALA A 199 -8.50 14.37 -17.92
CA ALA A 199 -9.85 14.12 -18.43
C ALA A 199 -10.98 14.59 -17.48
N ARG A 200 -10.67 15.08 -16.28
CA ARG A 200 -11.69 15.52 -15.30
C ARG A 200 -12.39 16.81 -15.71
N ASP A 201 -11.74 17.67 -16.47
CA ASP A 201 -12.37 18.88 -17.00
C ASP A 201 -13.46 18.50 -18.02
N LEU A 202 -14.69 18.95 -17.75
CA LEU A 202 -15.90 18.59 -18.50
C LEU A 202 -15.77 18.87 -20.00
N ASP A 203 -14.98 19.87 -20.37
CA ASP A 203 -14.85 20.35 -21.75
C ASP A 203 -13.96 19.46 -22.64
N PHE A 204 -13.09 18.62 -22.06
CA PHE A 204 -12.08 17.85 -22.83
C PHE A 204 -12.23 16.33 -22.75
N LYS A 205 -13.34 15.80 -22.20
CA LYS A 205 -13.53 14.35 -22.00
C LYS A 205 -13.36 13.51 -23.28
N THR A 206 -13.90 13.95 -24.41
CA THR A 206 -13.78 13.24 -25.70
C THR A 206 -12.36 13.30 -26.26
N LEU A 207 -11.70 14.46 -26.17
CA LEU A 207 -10.31 14.61 -26.57
C LEU A 207 -9.38 13.73 -25.72
N ALA A 208 -9.58 13.74 -24.40
CA ALA A 208 -8.82 12.90 -23.47
C ALA A 208 -9.03 11.40 -23.75
N ALA A 209 -10.27 11.01 -24.07
CA ALA A 209 -10.58 9.64 -24.49
C ALA A 209 -9.85 9.22 -25.78
N LEU A 210 -9.68 10.13 -26.75
CA LEU A 210 -8.95 9.85 -28.01
C LEU A 210 -7.44 9.84 -27.84
N ILE A 211 -6.89 10.71 -26.98
CA ILE A 211 -5.44 10.82 -26.73
C ILE A 211 -4.94 9.63 -25.89
N ASP A 212 -5.78 8.97 -25.11
CA ASP A 212 -5.39 7.82 -24.29
C ASP A 212 -5.04 6.57 -25.13
N PRO A 213 -3.76 6.16 -25.24
CA PRO A 213 -3.36 4.99 -26.03
C PRO A 213 -3.79 3.66 -25.40
N PHE A 214 -4.14 3.64 -24.12
CA PHE A 214 -4.65 2.45 -23.42
C PHE A 214 -6.14 2.25 -23.66
N GLY A 215 -6.85 3.31 -24.07
CA GLY A 215 -8.29 3.37 -24.31
C GLY A 215 -9.14 3.13 -23.05
N THR A 216 -8.57 3.34 -21.88
CA THR A 216 -9.25 3.14 -20.58
C THR A 216 -10.19 4.31 -20.30
N THR A 217 -9.77 5.52 -20.66
CA THR A 217 -10.59 6.74 -20.58
C THR A 217 -11.78 6.65 -21.53
N SER A 218 -11.57 6.11 -22.74
CA SER A 218 -12.67 5.81 -23.67
C SER A 218 -13.66 4.79 -23.11
N LEU A 219 -13.17 3.77 -22.40
CA LEU A 219 -14.01 2.77 -21.72
C LEU A 219 -14.87 3.38 -20.59
N PHE A 220 -14.27 4.29 -19.82
CA PHE A 220 -14.99 5.01 -18.77
C PHE A 220 -16.06 5.93 -19.34
N LEU A 221 -15.72 6.70 -20.38
CA LEU A 221 -16.66 7.61 -21.06
C LEU A 221 -17.84 6.86 -21.67
N LEU A 222 -17.60 5.72 -22.32
CA LEU A 222 -18.64 4.88 -22.92
C LEU A 222 -19.67 4.38 -21.89
N THR A 223 -19.24 4.18 -20.64
CA THR A 223 -20.05 3.56 -19.58
C THR A 223 -20.44 4.52 -18.46
N GLU A 224 -20.16 5.82 -18.63
CA GLU A 224 -20.34 6.85 -17.60
C GLU A 224 -21.82 6.92 -17.15
N TYR A 225 -22.73 7.01 -18.12
CA TYR A 225 -24.17 7.19 -17.89
C TYR A 225 -24.98 5.90 -17.77
N TRP A 226 -24.34 4.73 -17.79
CA TRP A 226 -25.05 3.45 -17.68
C TRP A 226 -25.73 3.29 -16.32
N PRO A 227 -27.05 3.00 -16.27
CA PRO A 227 -27.73 2.55 -15.06
C PRO A 227 -27.11 1.28 -14.47
N LEU A 228 -27.38 1.01 -13.19
CA LEU A 228 -26.84 -0.15 -12.48
C LEU A 228 -27.12 -1.48 -13.20
N ALA A 229 -28.32 -1.64 -13.75
CA ALA A 229 -28.72 -2.85 -14.48
C ALA A 229 -27.89 -3.05 -15.76
N GLU A 230 -27.68 -1.98 -16.53
CA GLU A 230 -26.87 -2.02 -17.75
C GLU A 230 -25.40 -2.30 -17.44
N ARG A 231 -24.85 -1.70 -16.38
CA ARG A 231 -23.47 -1.98 -15.92
C ARG A 231 -23.24 -3.44 -15.57
N ASN A 232 -24.28 -4.13 -15.10
CA ASN A 232 -24.22 -5.53 -14.68
C ASN A 232 -24.43 -6.52 -15.83
N LEU A 233 -25.24 -6.17 -16.85
CA LEU A 233 -25.68 -7.12 -17.88
C LEU A 233 -25.06 -6.88 -19.25
N ASN A 234 -24.74 -5.64 -19.62
CA ASN A 234 -24.35 -5.31 -20.99
C ASN A 234 -22.86 -5.55 -21.22
N PRO A 235 -22.48 -6.42 -22.18
CA PRO A 235 -21.09 -6.55 -22.60
C PRO A 235 -20.62 -5.30 -23.34
N ILE A 236 -19.32 -5.02 -23.27
CA ILE A 236 -18.73 -3.84 -23.92
C ILE A 236 -18.36 -4.19 -25.37
N ASP A 237 -18.98 -3.48 -26.30
CA ASP A 237 -18.73 -3.56 -27.73
C ASP A 237 -17.90 -2.39 -28.26
N LEU A 238 -17.31 -2.58 -29.45
CA LEU A 238 -16.57 -1.52 -30.15
C LEU A 238 -17.57 -0.55 -30.80
N GLN A 239 -17.88 0.53 -30.09
CA GLN A 239 -18.77 1.58 -30.57
C GLN A 239 -18.24 2.98 -30.21
N ASP A 240 -18.75 3.99 -30.91
CA ASP A 240 -18.51 5.41 -30.67
C ASP A 240 -17.02 5.76 -30.49
N VAL A 241 -16.71 6.51 -29.44
CA VAL A 241 -15.35 6.99 -29.11
C VAL A 241 -14.38 5.83 -28.87
N TYR A 242 -14.87 4.69 -28.35
CA TYR A 242 -14.02 3.52 -28.10
C TYR A 242 -13.51 2.89 -29.40
N LEU A 243 -14.37 2.75 -30.41
CA LEU A 243 -13.96 2.26 -31.74
C LEU A 243 -12.96 3.22 -32.40
N VAL A 244 -13.25 4.53 -32.38
CA VAL A 244 -12.39 5.55 -32.98
C VAL A 244 -11.00 5.55 -32.33
N ASN A 245 -10.92 5.46 -31.00
CA ASN A 245 -9.67 5.34 -30.27
C ASN A 245 -8.85 4.11 -30.73
N ARG A 246 -9.50 2.94 -30.84
CA ARG A 246 -8.82 1.69 -31.26
C ARG A 246 -8.31 1.76 -32.69
N LEU A 247 -9.08 2.33 -33.61
CA LEU A 247 -8.65 2.51 -35.00
C LEU A 247 -7.48 3.49 -35.10
N LEU A 248 -7.54 4.61 -34.38
CA LEU A 248 -6.49 5.63 -34.37
C LEU A 248 -5.15 5.05 -33.89
N TRP A 249 -5.14 4.40 -32.72
CA TRP A 249 -3.89 3.91 -32.13
C TRP A 249 -3.36 2.64 -32.78
N CYS A 250 -4.21 1.71 -33.21
CA CYS A 250 -3.77 0.57 -34.02
C CYS A 250 -3.23 1.04 -35.38
N GLY A 251 -3.84 2.05 -36.00
CA GLY A 251 -3.33 2.68 -37.22
C GLY A 251 -1.96 3.32 -37.01
N PHE A 252 -1.80 4.09 -35.92
CA PHE A 252 -0.51 4.67 -35.53
C PHE A 252 0.56 3.60 -35.30
N ALA A 253 0.23 2.52 -34.58
CA ALA A 253 1.14 1.42 -34.32
C ALA A 253 1.56 0.66 -35.59
N LEU A 254 0.62 0.43 -36.51
CA LEU A 254 0.90 -0.16 -37.82
C LEU A 254 1.85 0.74 -38.62
N LEU A 255 1.60 2.05 -38.64
CA LEU A 255 2.45 3.03 -39.31
C LEU A 255 3.84 3.07 -38.68
N ALA A 256 3.95 3.06 -37.35
CA ALA A 256 5.23 2.99 -36.64
C ALA A 256 6.00 1.69 -36.96
N LEU A 257 5.31 0.55 -37.02
CA LEU A 257 5.91 -0.74 -37.40
C LEU A 257 6.41 -0.73 -38.85
N LEU A 258 5.64 -0.17 -39.78
CA LEU A 258 6.02 -0.02 -41.19
C LEU A 258 7.19 0.94 -41.38
N LEU A 259 7.21 2.07 -40.67
CA LEU A 259 8.34 3.00 -40.65
C LEU A 259 9.60 2.36 -40.06
N GLY A 260 9.44 1.61 -38.96
CA GLY A 260 10.51 0.83 -38.35
C GLY A 260 11.07 -0.21 -39.30
N TYR A 261 10.20 -0.93 -40.01
CA TYR A 261 10.58 -1.83 -41.09
C TYR A 261 11.33 -1.09 -42.18
N TRP A 262 10.82 0.05 -42.68
CA TRP A 262 11.47 0.82 -43.75
C TRP A 262 12.89 1.26 -43.33
N ARG A 263 13.04 1.79 -42.12
CA ARG A 263 14.32 2.31 -41.60
C ARG A 263 15.31 1.22 -41.19
N PHE A 264 14.85 0.01 -40.84
CA PHE A 264 15.70 -1.11 -40.48
C PHE A 264 16.53 -1.60 -41.68
N HIS A 265 17.84 -1.79 -41.54
CA HIS A 265 18.70 -2.30 -42.61
C HIS A 265 19.52 -3.48 -42.08
N PHE A 266 19.64 -4.55 -42.87
CA PHE A 266 20.44 -5.74 -42.54
C PHE A 266 21.95 -5.50 -42.57
N ILE A 267 22.37 -4.32 -43.04
CA ILE A 267 23.79 -4.01 -43.19
C ILE A 267 24.33 -3.60 -41.83
N GLY A 268 25.29 -4.38 -41.33
CA GLY A 268 26.08 -4.04 -40.16
C GLY A 268 26.84 -2.74 -40.40
N GLU A 269 26.36 -1.63 -39.84
CA GLU A 269 27.12 -0.38 -39.69
C GLU A 269 28.41 -0.53 -38.85
N ALA A 270 28.79 -1.76 -38.48
CA ALA A 270 30.13 -2.09 -38.05
C ALA A 270 31.18 -1.72 -39.12
N ASP A 271 30.86 -1.78 -40.42
CA ASP A 271 31.79 -1.34 -41.47
C ASP A 271 31.89 0.19 -41.63
N GLY A 272 30.85 0.94 -41.23
CA GLY A 272 30.87 2.40 -41.23
C GLY A 272 31.73 2.97 -40.10
N GLN A 273 31.56 2.42 -38.89
CA GLN A 273 32.36 2.82 -37.73
C GLN A 273 33.78 2.23 -37.73
N ALA A 274 34.00 1.04 -38.30
CA ALA A 274 35.35 0.51 -38.50
C ALA A 274 36.14 1.34 -39.53
N ARG A 275 35.49 1.89 -40.57
CA ARG A 275 36.13 2.83 -41.51
C ARG A 275 36.45 4.20 -40.90
N THR A 276 35.63 4.71 -39.97
CA THR A 276 35.94 5.97 -39.25
C THR A 276 36.87 5.78 -38.05
N ARG A 277 36.93 4.59 -37.42
CA ARG A 277 37.91 4.26 -36.37
C ARG A 277 39.24 3.73 -36.93
N GLY A 278 39.26 3.23 -38.16
CA GLY A 278 40.48 2.79 -38.85
C GLY A 278 41.48 3.89 -39.24
N ARG A 279 41.29 5.14 -38.77
CA ARG A 279 42.27 6.23 -38.89
C ARG A 279 42.76 6.79 -37.54
N GLY A 280 42.27 6.27 -36.42
CA GLY A 280 42.87 6.50 -35.11
C GLY A 280 43.62 5.24 -34.71
N GLN A 281 44.94 5.35 -34.58
CA GLN A 281 45.86 4.28 -34.18
C GLN A 281 45.22 3.32 -33.17
N ALA A 282 45.02 2.07 -33.60
CA ALA A 282 44.98 0.95 -32.66
C ALA A 282 46.37 0.88 -32.03
N GLN A 283 46.55 1.54 -30.89
CA GLN A 283 47.67 1.25 -30.01
C GLN A 283 47.49 -0.22 -29.60
N PRO A 284 48.51 -1.08 -29.78
CA PRO A 284 48.46 -2.42 -29.22
C PRO A 284 48.24 -2.27 -27.71
N ASP A 285 47.26 -2.99 -27.16
CA ASP A 285 47.02 -3.07 -25.72
C ASP A 285 48.35 -3.47 -25.05
N LEU A 286 49.08 -2.48 -24.55
CA LEU A 286 50.21 -2.71 -23.68
C LEU A 286 49.65 -3.43 -22.44
N PRO A 287 50.21 -4.58 -22.03
CA PRO A 287 49.73 -5.26 -20.84
C PRO A 287 49.78 -4.28 -19.68
N ALA A 288 48.64 -4.05 -19.04
CA ALA A 288 48.54 -3.15 -17.90
C ALA A 288 49.60 -3.56 -16.87
N GLU A 289 50.56 -2.67 -16.60
CA GLU A 289 51.59 -2.97 -15.62
C GLU A 289 50.90 -3.18 -14.27
N LEU A 290 50.90 -4.43 -13.81
CA LEU A 290 50.47 -4.80 -12.47
C LEU A 290 51.24 -3.90 -11.49
N SER A 291 50.51 -3.15 -10.66
CA SER A 291 51.12 -2.31 -9.63
C SER A 291 52.05 -3.15 -8.76
N GLN A 292 53.07 -2.55 -8.14
CA GLN A 292 53.99 -3.29 -7.25
C GLN A 292 53.25 -4.09 -6.17
N ALA A 293 52.11 -3.59 -5.69
CA ALA A 293 51.25 -4.27 -4.72
C ALA A 293 50.51 -5.50 -5.30
N ALA A 294 50.32 -5.58 -6.62
CA ALA A 294 49.78 -6.76 -7.29
C ALA A 294 50.87 -7.79 -7.65
N ARG A 295 52.15 -7.38 -7.66
CA ARG A 295 53.30 -8.26 -7.90
C ARG A 295 53.82 -8.93 -6.62
N ASP A 296 53.62 -8.29 -5.47
CA ASP A 296 54.06 -8.84 -4.18
C ASP A 296 52.91 -9.57 -3.46
N THR A 297 52.81 -10.88 -3.71
CA THR A 297 51.84 -11.78 -3.06
C THR A 297 52.26 -12.24 -1.66
N THR A 298 53.41 -11.77 -1.14
CA THR A 298 53.93 -12.19 0.17
C THR A 298 53.47 -11.31 1.33
N ALA A 299 52.91 -10.14 1.03
CA ALA A 299 52.35 -9.26 2.03
C ALA A 299 51.16 -9.94 2.73
N GLN A 300 51.32 -10.30 4.01
CA GLN A 300 50.20 -10.74 4.83
C GLN A 300 49.14 -9.65 4.83
N PRO A 301 47.86 -9.97 4.57
CA PRO A 301 46.82 -8.97 4.53
C PRO A 301 46.66 -8.36 5.91
N ASP A 302 47.16 -7.13 6.08
CA ASP A 302 47.12 -6.42 7.34
C ASP A 302 45.72 -5.84 7.58
N PHE A 303 44.84 -6.65 8.17
CA PHE A 303 43.51 -6.22 8.64
C PHE A 303 43.57 -5.38 9.92
N ALA A 304 44.73 -5.28 10.59
CA ALA A 304 44.92 -4.49 11.80
C ALA A 304 45.31 -3.04 11.46
N ALA A 305 46.16 -2.81 10.46
CA ALA A 305 46.55 -1.47 10.00
C ALA A 305 45.57 -0.88 8.96
N ARG A 306 44.85 -1.70 8.20
CA ARG A 306 43.78 -1.23 7.29
C ARG A 306 42.43 -1.33 8.00
N SER A 307 41.87 -0.19 8.43
CA SER A 307 40.57 -0.12 9.10
C SER A 307 39.48 -0.93 8.38
N LEU A 308 39.00 -2.00 9.02
CA LEU A 308 37.89 -2.84 8.53
C LEU A 308 36.62 -2.02 8.28
N ALA A 309 36.42 -0.93 9.03
CA ALA A 309 35.32 0.00 8.81
C ALA A 309 35.46 0.77 7.49
N LEU A 310 36.67 1.20 7.13
CA LEU A 310 36.96 1.84 5.85
C LEU A 310 36.79 0.85 4.68
N LEU A 311 37.18 -0.41 4.88
CA LEU A 311 36.94 -1.47 3.89
C LEU A 311 35.44 -1.75 3.70
N LEU A 312 34.67 -1.81 4.79
CA LEU A 312 33.21 -1.95 4.76
C LEU A 312 32.56 -0.79 4.00
N PHE A 313 32.94 0.45 4.32
CA PHE A 313 32.43 1.63 3.63
C PHE A 313 32.76 1.61 2.14
N LYS A 314 34.00 1.28 1.76
CA LYS A 314 34.40 1.16 0.35
C LYS A 314 33.65 0.06 -0.38
N SER A 315 33.45 -1.09 0.27
CA SER A 315 32.65 -2.20 -0.27
C SER A 315 31.20 -1.77 -0.49
N ALA A 316 30.54 -1.23 0.53
CA ALA A 316 29.16 -0.76 0.44
C ALA A 316 28.98 0.35 -0.62
N ARG A 317 29.91 1.31 -0.67
CA ARG A 317 29.93 2.37 -1.70
C ARG A 317 30.15 1.80 -3.10
N GLY A 318 31.01 0.80 -3.26
CA GLY A 318 31.27 0.12 -4.52
C GLY A 318 30.00 -0.56 -5.03
N GLU A 319 29.36 -1.36 -4.17
CA GLU A 319 28.09 -2.02 -4.45
C GLU A 319 26.98 -1.01 -4.82
N LEU A 320 26.83 0.06 -4.03
CA LEU A 320 25.85 1.12 -4.28
C LEU A 320 26.10 1.83 -5.62
N ARG A 321 27.36 2.14 -5.94
CA ARG A 321 27.74 2.77 -7.21
C ARG A 321 27.42 1.88 -8.40
N GLU A 322 27.58 0.57 -8.26
CA GLU A 322 27.26 -0.38 -9.31
C GLU A 322 25.74 -0.49 -9.53
N MET A 323 24.96 -0.57 -8.45
CA MET A 323 23.49 -0.58 -8.52
C MET A 323 22.94 0.68 -9.19
N THR A 324 23.45 1.85 -8.81
CA THR A 324 22.97 3.16 -9.31
C THR A 324 23.37 3.43 -10.76
N ARG A 325 24.45 2.80 -11.24
CA ARG A 325 24.86 2.85 -12.66
C ARG A 325 24.10 1.87 -13.53
N ASN A 326 23.38 0.92 -12.93
CA ASN A 326 22.59 -0.04 -13.68
C ASN A 326 21.39 0.64 -14.35
N VAL A 327 21.15 0.30 -15.62
CA VAL A 327 19.99 0.77 -16.40
C VAL A 327 18.67 0.52 -15.68
N TYR A 328 18.55 -0.60 -14.96
CA TYR A 328 17.34 -0.93 -14.21
C TYR A 328 17.05 0.08 -13.08
N PHE A 329 18.09 0.61 -12.43
CA PHE A 329 17.91 1.62 -11.37
C PHE A 329 17.38 2.92 -11.96
N ALA A 330 17.98 3.40 -13.06
CA ALA A 330 17.54 4.61 -13.71
C ALA A 330 16.08 4.50 -14.16
N ALA A 331 15.68 3.35 -14.73
CA ALA A 331 14.29 3.10 -15.13
C ALA A 331 13.33 3.10 -13.92
N LEU A 332 13.65 2.36 -12.85
CA LEU A 332 12.80 2.29 -11.65
C LEU A 332 12.71 3.61 -10.90
N ALA A 333 13.82 4.32 -10.73
CA ALA A 333 13.87 5.64 -10.08
C ALA A 333 13.05 6.67 -10.87
N THR A 334 13.20 6.67 -12.21
CA THR A 334 12.43 7.55 -13.10
C THR A 334 10.93 7.23 -13.04
N ALA A 335 10.57 5.94 -13.03
CA ALA A 335 9.17 5.52 -12.86
C ALA A 335 8.59 5.98 -11.52
N GLY A 336 9.33 5.84 -10.41
CA GLY A 336 8.91 6.30 -9.09
C GLY A 336 8.73 7.82 -9.03
N VAL A 337 9.68 8.59 -9.56
CA VAL A 337 9.58 10.07 -9.62
C VAL A 337 8.36 10.50 -10.40
N LEU A 338 8.13 9.90 -11.57
CA LEU A 338 7.05 10.30 -12.43
C LEU A 338 5.68 9.85 -11.89
N ALA A 339 5.61 8.69 -11.20
CA ALA A 339 4.42 8.30 -10.47
C ALA A 339 4.11 9.28 -9.32
N LEU A 340 5.14 9.77 -8.62
CA LEU A 340 4.99 10.79 -7.58
C LEU A 340 4.49 12.13 -8.15
N VAL A 341 5.03 12.56 -9.30
CA VAL A 341 4.54 13.75 -10.02
C VAL A 341 3.08 13.56 -10.45
N ALA A 342 2.74 12.40 -11.01
CA ALA A 342 1.37 12.10 -11.43
C ALA A 342 0.38 12.15 -10.27
N GLY A 343 0.69 11.49 -9.15
CA GLY A 343 -0.12 11.58 -7.93
C GLY A 343 -0.14 12.97 -7.32
N GLY A 344 0.93 13.74 -7.54
CA GLY A 344 1.04 15.13 -7.14
C GLY A 344 0.01 16.03 -7.81
N ILE A 345 -0.40 15.74 -9.06
CA ILE A 345 -1.42 16.51 -9.79
C ILE A 345 -2.77 16.49 -9.04
N ASP A 346 -3.18 15.32 -8.55
CA ASP A 346 -4.46 15.11 -7.87
C ASP A 346 -4.56 15.68 -6.44
N LEU A 347 -3.46 16.17 -5.87
CA LEU A 347 -3.43 16.73 -4.50
C LEU A 347 -4.33 17.97 -4.29
N ASP A 348 -4.84 18.60 -5.36
CA ASP A 348 -5.44 19.93 -5.29
C ASP A 348 -6.90 19.96 -4.86
N ALA A 349 -7.68 18.88 -4.95
CA ALA A 349 -9.13 18.99 -4.78
C ALA A 349 -9.73 17.99 -3.79
N ILE A 350 -10.09 18.49 -2.61
CA ILE A 350 -11.03 17.79 -1.71
C ILE A 350 -12.41 18.39 -1.95
N TYR A 351 -13.35 17.60 -2.46
CA TYR A 351 -14.73 18.03 -2.78
C TYR A 351 -14.82 19.26 -3.71
N GLY A 352 -13.86 19.42 -4.63
CA GLY A 352 -13.83 20.53 -5.60
C GLY A 352 -13.26 21.84 -5.07
N ILE A 353 -12.70 21.86 -3.85
CA ILE A 353 -12.06 23.04 -3.26
C ILE A 353 -10.54 22.87 -3.34
N SER A 354 -9.87 23.89 -3.86
CA SER A 354 -8.40 23.95 -3.93
C SER A 354 -7.76 23.92 -2.55
N THR A 355 -6.99 22.88 -2.24
CA THR A 355 -6.22 22.76 -0.99
C THR A 355 -4.73 23.01 -1.21
N TYR A 356 -4.07 23.70 -0.28
CA TYR A 356 -2.61 23.87 -0.34
C TYR A 356 -1.89 22.53 -0.16
N PRO A 357 -0.85 22.21 -0.98
CA PRO A 357 -0.08 20.99 -0.87
C PRO A 357 0.94 21.09 0.28
N VAL A 358 0.42 21.14 1.51
CA VAL A 358 1.22 21.20 2.73
C VAL A 358 2.09 19.94 2.89
N THR A 359 3.21 20.07 3.59
CA THR A 359 4.28 19.06 3.63
C THR A 359 3.79 17.67 4.06
N TYR A 360 2.86 17.57 5.00
CA TYR A 360 2.34 16.27 5.43
C TYR A 360 1.60 15.52 4.31
N MET A 361 0.81 16.21 3.48
CA MET A 361 0.09 15.58 2.37
C MET A 361 1.07 15.02 1.33
N VAL A 362 2.17 15.74 1.09
CA VAL A 362 3.23 15.27 0.19
C VAL A 362 3.99 14.09 0.78
N LEU A 363 4.24 14.07 2.09
CA LEU A 363 4.82 12.92 2.78
C LEU A 363 3.91 11.68 2.73
N GLU A 364 2.60 11.85 2.90
CA GLU A 364 1.62 10.78 2.73
C GLU A 364 1.60 10.26 1.29
N LEU A 365 1.66 11.16 0.30
CA LEU A 365 1.77 10.80 -1.11
C LEU A 365 3.06 9.99 -1.39
N ILE A 366 4.21 10.45 -0.86
CA ILE A 366 5.49 9.72 -0.96
C ILE A 366 5.36 8.33 -0.33
N ARG A 367 4.77 8.22 0.87
CA ARG A 367 4.56 6.93 1.55
C ARG A 367 3.69 5.99 0.71
N ALA A 368 2.55 6.46 0.22
CA ALA A 368 1.57 5.66 -0.50
C ALA A 368 2.05 5.21 -1.90
N VAL A 369 2.60 6.14 -2.68
CA VAL A 369 2.98 5.87 -4.09
C VAL A 369 4.41 5.36 -4.17
N PHE A 370 5.35 6.11 -3.59
CA PHE A 370 6.78 5.84 -3.76
C PHE A 370 7.25 4.66 -2.91
N GLY A 371 6.57 4.37 -1.79
CA GLY A 371 6.88 3.22 -0.94
C GLY A 371 6.83 1.86 -1.66
N LEU A 372 5.90 1.69 -2.61
CA LEU A 372 5.82 0.49 -3.45
C LEU A 372 7.06 0.32 -4.34
N PHE A 373 7.58 1.41 -4.90
CA PHE A 373 8.80 1.39 -5.71
C PHE A 373 10.04 1.08 -4.86
N VAL A 374 10.14 1.64 -3.65
CA VAL A 374 11.22 1.32 -2.71
C VAL A 374 11.19 -0.16 -2.35
N LEU A 375 10.02 -0.72 -2.04
CA LEU A 375 9.86 -2.14 -1.71
C LEU A 375 10.19 -3.06 -2.91
N ALA A 376 9.66 -2.77 -4.10
CA ALA A 376 9.95 -3.54 -5.31
C ALA A 376 11.45 -3.50 -5.67
N THR A 377 12.06 -2.33 -5.59
CA THR A 377 13.50 -2.15 -5.83
C THR A 377 14.33 -2.92 -4.80
N THR A 378 13.91 -2.91 -3.53
CA THR A 378 14.58 -3.64 -2.45
C THR A 378 14.60 -5.14 -2.71
N ILE A 379 13.44 -5.73 -3.06
CA ILE A 379 13.34 -7.17 -3.35
C ILE A 379 14.19 -7.54 -4.57
N PHE A 380 14.10 -6.76 -5.65
CA PHE A 380 14.84 -7.01 -6.88
C PHE A 380 16.36 -6.92 -6.66
N TYR A 381 16.84 -5.80 -6.08
CA TYR A 381 18.27 -5.59 -5.87
C TYR A 381 18.86 -6.48 -4.79
N ALA A 382 18.09 -6.93 -3.79
CA ALA A 382 18.58 -7.95 -2.85
C ALA A 382 18.99 -9.23 -3.58
N GLY A 383 18.17 -9.69 -4.53
CA GLY A 383 18.46 -10.86 -5.36
C GLY A 383 19.65 -10.63 -6.29
N GLU A 384 19.68 -9.52 -7.02
CA GLU A 384 20.81 -9.18 -7.89
C GLU A 384 22.12 -9.11 -7.10
N LEU A 385 22.13 -8.46 -5.95
CA LEU A 385 23.33 -8.23 -5.15
C LEU A 385 23.93 -9.51 -4.55
N VAL A 386 23.09 -10.43 -4.08
CA VAL A 386 23.56 -11.70 -3.50
C VAL A 386 24.08 -12.64 -4.59
N TRP A 387 23.45 -12.64 -5.77
CA TRP A 387 23.75 -13.61 -6.84
C TRP A 387 24.74 -13.11 -7.90
N ARG A 388 24.99 -11.81 -7.99
CA ARG A 388 25.82 -11.20 -9.04
C ARG A 388 27.14 -11.92 -9.28
N GLU A 389 27.90 -12.15 -8.21
CA GLU A 389 29.22 -12.78 -8.28
C GLU A 389 29.17 -14.21 -8.86
N ARG A 390 28.06 -14.93 -8.64
CA ARG A 390 27.84 -16.27 -9.19
C ARG A 390 27.42 -16.23 -10.64
N GLU A 391 26.54 -15.29 -10.99
CA GLU A 391 26.07 -15.11 -12.37
C GLU A 391 27.20 -14.67 -13.30
N THR A 392 28.13 -13.85 -12.81
CA THR A 392 29.34 -13.46 -13.54
C THR A 392 30.50 -14.45 -13.41
N ARG A 393 30.32 -15.58 -12.70
CA ARG A 393 31.31 -16.65 -12.49
C ARG A 393 32.61 -16.20 -11.80
N VAL A 394 32.56 -15.15 -11.00
CA VAL A 394 33.71 -14.63 -10.22
C VAL A 394 33.61 -14.95 -8.72
N ALA A 395 32.55 -15.61 -8.27
CA ALA A 395 32.31 -15.92 -6.85
C ALA A 395 33.51 -16.62 -6.18
N GLN A 396 34.16 -17.58 -6.85
CA GLN A 396 35.34 -18.26 -6.33
C GLN A 396 36.53 -17.31 -6.10
N MET A 397 36.68 -16.29 -6.94
CA MET A 397 37.71 -15.27 -6.79
C MET A 397 37.44 -14.40 -5.56
N PHE A 398 36.17 -14.05 -5.31
CA PHE A 398 35.77 -13.31 -4.11
C PHE A 398 35.87 -14.15 -2.84
N ASP A 399 35.60 -15.45 -2.92
CA ASP A 399 35.72 -16.38 -1.79
C ASP A 399 37.17 -16.62 -1.37
N ALA A 400 38.12 -16.52 -2.31
CA ALA A 400 39.55 -16.61 -2.05
C ALA A 400 40.14 -15.34 -1.41
N LEU A 401 39.40 -14.22 -1.41
CA LEU A 401 39.86 -13.00 -0.76
C LEU A 401 39.97 -13.23 0.75
N PRO A 402 41.05 -12.75 1.41
CA PRO A 402 41.26 -12.95 2.83
C PRO A 402 40.30 -12.15 3.73
N VAL A 403 39.14 -11.71 3.24
CA VAL A 403 38.19 -10.86 3.96
C VAL A 403 37.32 -11.66 4.95
N PRO A 404 36.97 -11.10 6.12
CA PRO A 404 36.02 -11.73 7.05
C PRO A 404 34.65 -11.96 6.41
N SER A 405 33.98 -13.09 6.66
CA SER A 405 32.70 -13.41 6.00
C SER A 405 31.51 -12.54 6.42
N TRP A 406 31.63 -11.75 7.49
CA TRP A 406 30.60 -10.78 7.85
C TRP A 406 30.64 -9.54 6.96
N LEU A 407 31.81 -9.21 6.39
CA LEU A 407 32.04 -7.97 5.67
C LEU A 407 31.26 -7.89 4.34
N PRO A 408 31.25 -8.92 3.47
CA PRO A 408 30.41 -8.89 2.26
C PRO A 408 28.92 -8.80 2.58
N LEU A 409 28.45 -9.55 3.59
CA LEU A 409 27.05 -9.50 4.03
C LEU A 409 26.68 -8.10 4.51
N ALA A 410 27.46 -7.52 5.43
CA ALA A 410 27.21 -6.18 5.94
C ALA A 410 27.34 -5.10 4.85
N GLY A 411 28.33 -5.23 3.95
CA GLY A 411 28.53 -4.31 2.82
C GLY A 411 27.36 -4.32 1.86
N LYS A 412 26.86 -5.51 1.52
CA LYS A 412 25.68 -5.70 0.66
C LYS A 412 24.40 -5.16 1.32
N THR A 413 24.17 -5.45 2.60
CA THR A 413 23.02 -4.90 3.33
C THR A 413 23.08 -3.37 3.43
N LEU A 414 24.24 -2.79 3.77
CA LEU A 414 24.42 -1.33 3.84
C LEU A 414 24.28 -0.66 2.47
N ALA A 415 24.75 -1.31 1.40
CA ALA A 415 24.55 -0.81 0.04
C ALA A 415 23.07 -0.78 -0.34
N LEU A 416 22.31 -1.82 0.03
CA LEU A 416 20.86 -1.87 -0.21
C LEU A 416 20.10 -0.81 0.61
N VAL A 417 20.47 -0.59 1.88
CA VAL A 417 19.92 0.51 2.69
C VAL A 417 20.31 1.88 2.11
N GLY A 418 21.55 2.03 1.63
CA GLY A 418 22.01 3.24 0.94
C GLY A 418 21.22 3.51 -0.35
N LEU A 419 20.84 2.46 -1.09
CA LEU A 419 19.99 2.55 -2.27
C LEU A 419 18.59 3.06 -1.90
N GLN A 420 17.99 2.53 -0.81
CA GLN A 420 16.72 3.02 -0.28
C GLN A 420 16.80 4.48 0.16
N ALA A 421 17.87 4.87 0.85
CA ALA A 421 18.11 6.25 1.26
C ALA A 421 18.23 7.21 0.05
N LEU A 422 18.89 6.78 -1.02
CA LEU A 422 19.00 7.56 -2.25
C LEU A 422 17.64 7.73 -2.95
N LEU A 423 16.82 6.68 -2.98
CA LEU A 423 15.46 6.75 -3.51
C LEU A 423 14.60 7.70 -2.68
N LEU A 424 14.69 7.66 -1.35
CA LEU A 424 13.97 8.60 -0.48
C LEU A 424 14.44 10.04 -0.64
N LEU A 425 15.74 10.26 -0.85
CA LEU A 425 16.28 11.58 -1.18
C LEU A 425 15.69 12.09 -2.51
N LEU A 426 15.60 11.21 -3.52
CA LEU A 426 14.99 11.55 -4.80
C LEU A 426 13.49 11.90 -4.65
N ALA A 427 12.76 11.15 -3.82
CA ALA A 427 11.37 11.44 -3.49
C ALA A 427 11.20 12.77 -2.72
N MET A 428 12.11 13.07 -1.78
CA MET A 428 12.14 14.33 -1.05
C MET A 428 12.29 15.53 -2.01
N VAL A 429 13.30 15.47 -2.89
CA VAL A 429 13.55 16.53 -3.88
C VAL A 429 12.35 16.68 -4.81
N THR A 430 11.78 15.56 -5.28
CA THR A 430 10.60 15.58 -6.16
C THR A 430 9.38 16.16 -5.44
N GLY A 431 9.14 15.79 -4.18
CA GLY A 431 8.04 16.34 -3.37
C GLY A 431 8.16 17.85 -3.16
N MET A 432 9.36 18.33 -2.84
CA MET A 432 9.64 19.77 -2.73
C MET A 432 9.42 20.50 -4.06
N LEU A 433 9.84 19.91 -5.18
CA LEU A 433 9.59 20.47 -6.51
C LEU A 433 8.08 20.55 -6.82
N ILE A 434 7.30 19.52 -6.48
CA ILE A 434 5.85 19.52 -6.65
C ILE A 434 5.22 20.68 -5.86
N GLN A 435 5.62 20.88 -4.60
CA GLN A 435 5.13 22.01 -3.78
C GLN A 435 5.47 23.36 -4.42
N LEU A 436 6.70 23.54 -4.90
CA LEU A 436 7.14 24.76 -5.57
C LEU A 436 6.37 25.03 -6.87
N PHE A 437 6.17 24.02 -7.72
CA PHE A 437 5.40 24.17 -8.97
C PHE A 437 3.92 24.45 -8.71
N LYS A 438 3.39 24.04 -7.56
CA LYS A 438 2.03 24.36 -7.10
C LYS A 438 1.91 25.69 -6.36
N GLY A 439 2.98 26.48 -6.29
CA GLY A 439 2.97 27.81 -5.67
C GLY A 439 3.01 27.79 -4.13
N TYR A 440 3.35 26.65 -3.52
CA TYR A 440 3.54 26.54 -2.07
C TYR A 440 5.03 26.65 -1.71
N PHE A 441 5.41 27.76 -1.07
CA PHE A 441 6.81 28.09 -0.76
C PHE A 441 7.22 27.81 0.70
N GLN A 442 6.27 27.45 1.58
CA GLN A 442 6.55 27.16 2.99
C GLN A 442 7.03 25.71 3.16
N LEU A 443 8.16 25.39 2.53
CA LEU A 443 8.78 24.07 2.61
C LEU A 443 9.32 23.83 4.03
N GLU A 444 9.15 22.60 4.53
CA GLU A 444 9.70 22.17 5.82
C GLU A 444 10.74 21.05 5.65
N PRO A 445 11.98 21.35 5.21
CA PRO A 445 13.00 20.32 4.99
C PRO A 445 13.31 19.47 6.23
N GLY A 446 13.22 20.06 7.42
CA GLY A 446 13.42 19.34 8.68
C GLY A 446 12.37 18.22 8.88
N LEU A 447 11.11 18.48 8.53
CA LEU A 447 10.04 17.49 8.61
C LEU A 447 10.26 16.36 7.59
N TYR A 448 10.67 16.69 6.37
CA TYR A 448 11.06 15.69 5.37
C TYR A 448 12.20 14.80 5.86
N LEU A 449 13.27 15.39 6.42
CA LEU A 449 14.40 14.64 6.93
C LEU A 449 13.98 13.70 8.07
N HIS A 450 13.17 14.19 9.00
CA HIS A 450 12.68 13.39 10.12
C HIS A 450 11.78 12.24 9.64
N ALA A 451 10.76 12.52 8.82
CA ALA A 451 9.82 11.53 8.34
C ALA A 451 10.48 10.48 7.41
N LEU A 452 11.27 10.91 6.44
CA LEU A 452 11.83 9.98 5.46
C LEU A 452 13.01 9.18 6.02
N PHE A 453 13.94 9.82 6.73
CA PHE A 453 15.19 9.15 7.13
C PHE A 453 15.16 8.57 8.55
N THR A 454 14.30 9.06 9.44
CA THR A 454 14.23 8.52 10.80
C THR A 454 13.02 7.61 11.03
N ILE A 455 11.94 7.74 10.24
CA ILE A 455 10.73 6.93 10.38
C ILE A 455 10.68 5.87 9.26
N LEU A 456 10.67 6.29 8.00
CA LEU A 456 10.53 5.35 6.87
C LEU A 456 11.80 4.52 6.60
N LEU A 457 12.97 5.15 6.58
CA LEU A 457 14.22 4.44 6.24
C LEU A 457 14.53 3.27 7.18
N PRO A 458 14.39 3.37 8.52
CA PRO A 458 14.58 2.21 9.39
C PRO A 458 13.60 1.08 9.13
N ASN A 459 12.34 1.39 8.79
CA ASN A 459 11.38 0.37 8.39
C ASN A 459 11.84 -0.34 7.10
N TYR A 460 12.21 0.41 6.05
CA TYR A 460 12.74 -0.19 4.83
C TYR A 460 14.06 -0.96 5.05
N ALA A 461 14.88 -0.55 6.00
CA ALA A 461 16.10 -1.26 6.36
C ALA A 461 15.80 -2.64 6.98
N LEU A 462 14.73 -2.79 7.77
CA LEU A 462 14.28 -4.11 8.23
C LEU A 462 13.89 -4.99 7.04
N VAL A 463 13.14 -4.45 6.07
CA VAL A 463 12.76 -5.19 4.85
C VAL A 463 14.00 -5.56 4.03
N ALA A 464 15.03 -4.70 3.95
CA ALA A 464 16.29 -5.01 3.30
C ALA A 464 17.03 -6.17 3.99
N VAL A 465 17.05 -6.20 5.33
CA VAL A 465 17.62 -7.32 6.10
C VAL A 465 16.85 -8.60 5.82
N LEU A 466 15.51 -8.56 5.84
CA LEU A 466 14.68 -9.72 5.51
C LEU A 466 14.95 -10.23 4.09
N ALA A 467 15.03 -9.33 3.11
CA ALA A 467 15.27 -9.69 1.71
C ALA A 467 16.64 -10.35 1.50
N ILE A 468 17.70 -9.78 2.09
CA ILE A 468 19.04 -10.37 2.02
C ILE A 468 19.09 -11.71 2.77
N ALA A 469 18.48 -11.80 3.96
CA ALA A 469 18.44 -13.04 4.74
C ALA A 469 17.69 -14.13 3.98
N ALA A 470 16.55 -13.83 3.36
CA ALA A 470 15.80 -14.77 2.53
C ALA A 470 16.65 -15.30 1.37
N GLN A 471 17.36 -14.42 0.66
CA GLN A 471 18.26 -14.80 -0.44
C GLN A 471 19.36 -15.76 0.01
N VAL A 472 19.96 -15.51 1.18
CA VAL A 472 21.06 -16.34 1.72
C VAL A 472 20.56 -17.68 2.29
N ILE A 473 19.49 -17.66 3.08
CA ILE A 473 18.96 -18.85 3.76
C ILE A 473 18.45 -19.85 2.72
N VAL A 474 17.63 -19.37 1.78
CA VAL A 474 16.97 -20.20 0.77
C VAL A 474 17.96 -20.66 -0.31
N ASN A 475 18.98 -19.85 -0.61
CA ASN A 475 19.99 -20.12 -1.64
C ASN A 475 19.39 -20.50 -3.00
N HIS A 476 18.25 -19.89 -3.35
CA HIS A 476 17.68 -19.97 -4.68
C HIS A 476 17.01 -18.64 -5.04
N LYS A 477 17.61 -17.88 -5.97
CA LYS A 477 17.23 -16.48 -6.32
C LYS A 477 15.72 -16.31 -6.49
N TYR A 478 15.12 -17.15 -7.32
CA TYR A 478 13.68 -17.07 -7.63
C TYR A 478 12.78 -17.48 -6.47
N LEU A 479 13.16 -18.49 -5.68
CA LEU A 479 12.36 -18.95 -4.54
C LEU A 479 12.43 -17.95 -3.38
N ALA A 480 13.58 -17.32 -3.17
CA ALA A 480 13.73 -16.24 -2.20
C ALA A 480 12.89 -15.01 -2.59
N ASN A 481 12.88 -14.63 -3.86
CA ASN A 481 11.98 -13.58 -4.35
C ASN A 481 10.50 -13.98 -4.19
N PHE A 482 10.15 -15.24 -4.47
CA PHE A 482 8.80 -15.75 -4.23
C PHE A 482 8.40 -15.68 -2.75
N LEU A 483 9.31 -15.97 -1.82
CA LEU A 483 9.07 -15.84 -0.39
C LEU A 483 8.85 -14.39 0.05
N MET A 484 9.57 -13.43 -0.55
CA MET A 484 9.32 -12.00 -0.31
C MET A 484 7.94 -11.58 -0.83
N ILE A 485 7.51 -12.11 -1.98
CA ILE A 485 6.16 -11.89 -2.51
C ILE A 485 5.12 -12.55 -1.61
N ALA A 486 5.38 -13.76 -1.08
CA ALA A 486 4.49 -14.44 -0.15
C ALA A 486 4.37 -13.69 1.18
N TRP A 487 5.45 -13.09 1.68
CA TRP A 487 5.42 -12.20 2.85
C TRP A 487 4.53 -10.97 2.60
N LEU A 488 4.65 -10.33 1.44
CA LEU A 488 3.77 -9.22 1.05
C LEU A 488 2.30 -9.68 0.98
N ALA A 489 2.04 -10.82 0.34
CA ALA A 489 0.69 -11.39 0.24
C ALA A 489 0.11 -11.73 1.62
N ALA A 490 0.92 -12.28 2.54
CA ALA A 490 0.51 -12.56 3.91
C ALA A 490 0.17 -11.26 4.67
N ALA A 491 0.94 -10.19 4.49
CA ALA A 491 0.62 -8.88 5.06
C ALA A 491 -0.74 -8.38 4.58
N LEU A 492 -1.01 -8.47 3.27
CA LEU A 492 -2.29 -8.05 2.68
C LEU A 492 -3.47 -8.92 3.14
N LEU A 493 -3.27 -10.24 3.28
CA LEU A 493 -4.29 -11.19 3.77
C LEU A 493 -4.64 -10.96 5.24
N LEU A 494 -3.64 -10.74 6.11
CA LEU A 494 -3.86 -10.51 7.53
C LEU A 494 -4.57 -9.17 7.79
N SER A 495 -4.15 -8.12 7.08
CA SER A 495 -4.85 -6.84 7.09
C SER A 495 -6.28 -6.99 6.55
N GLY A 496 -6.45 -7.67 5.42
CA GLY A 496 -7.75 -7.88 4.80
C GLY A 496 -8.74 -8.72 5.62
N THR A 497 -8.26 -9.61 6.49
CA THR A 497 -9.09 -10.40 7.43
C THR A 497 -9.29 -9.69 8.78
N GLY A 498 -8.66 -8.54 9.00
CA GLY A 498 -8.71 -7.82 10.27
C GLY A 498 -7.98 -8.52 11.42
N GLN A 499 -7.15 -9.52 11.13
CA GLN A 499 -6.34 -10.27 12.11
C GLN A 499 -4.88 -9.78 12.16
N ASN A 500 -4.64 -8.57 11.68
CA ASN A 500 -3.34 -7.90 11.68
C ASN A 500 -2.91 -7.47 13.08
N HIS A 501 -2.41 -8.43 13.87
CA HIS A 501 -1.76 -8.11 15.13
C HIS A 501 -0.34 -7.53 14.87
N PRO A 502 0.06 -6.39 15.46
CA PRO A 502 1.34 -5.72 15.18
C PRO A 502 2.60 -6.55 15.47
N LEU A 503 2.49 -7.56 16.34
CA LEU A 503 3.59 -8.45 16.73
C LEU A 503 3.66 -9.75 15.89
N LEU A 504 2.80 -9.92 14.89
CA LEU A 504 2.68 -11.20 14.17
C LEU A 504 3.55 -11.25 12.91
N LEU A 505 3.51 -10.22 12.07
CA LEU A 505 4.21 -10.22 10.79
C LEU A 505 5.40 -9.25 10.78
N TYR A 506 6.57 -9.77 10.40
CA TYR A 506 7.83 -9.02 10.44
C TYR A 506 7.75 -7.72 9.64
N GLY A 507 8.14 -6.61 10.26
CA GLY A 507 8.22 -5.32 9.58
C GLY A 507 6.86 -4.65 9.32
N VAL A 508 5.77 -5.17 9.86
CA VAL A 508 4.41 -4.66 9.62
C VAL A 508 3.73 -4.32 10.95
N TRP A 509 3.42 -3.03 11.12
CA TRP A 509 2.76 -2.48 12.30
C TRP A 509 1.87 -1.28 11.91
N PRO A 510 1.01 -0.77 12.81
CA PRO A 510 0.07 0.30 12.51
C PRO A 510 0.74 1.58 12.00
N GLU A 511 0.07 2.29 11.09
CA GLU A 511 0.59 3.52 10.50
C GLU A 511 0.73 4.64 11.53
N LEU A 512 1.79 5.44 11.38
CA LEU A 512 2.01 6.65 12.15
C LEU A 512 1.30 7.83 11.46
N THR A 513 0.42 8.51 12.19
CA THR A 513 -0.27 9.70 11.68
C THR A 513 0.47 10.96 12.10
N TYR A 514 0.71 11.87 11.16
CA TYR A 514 1.27 13.19 11.44
C TYR A 514 0.20 14.25 11.24
N SER A 515 0.07 15.17 12.20
CA SER A 515 -0.77 16.37 12.07
C SER A 515 0.08 17.61 12.32
N PRO A 516 -0.06 18.70 11.55
CA PRO A 516 0.62 19.96 11.83
C PRO A 516 0.37 20.50 13.25
N MET A 517 -0.80 20.20 13.86
CA MET A 517 -1.12 20.66 15.21
C MET A 517 -0.45 19.80 16.30
N ASN A 518 -0.41 18.48 16.12
CA ASN A 518 0.02 17.51 17.15
C ASN A 518 1.42 16.92 16.89
N GLY A 519 2.00 17.18 15.72
CA GLY A 519 3.16 16.45 15.20
C GLY A 519 2.90 14.95 15.10
N PHE A 520 3.91 14.13 15.44
CA PHE A 520 3.80 12.67 15.55
C PHE A 520 3.19 12.20 16.89
N GLY A 521 3.08 13.10 17.88
CA GLY A 521 2.51 12.84 19.19
C GLY A 521 3.06 11.61 19.93
N HIS A 522 2.20 11.00 20.75
CA HIS A 522 2.50 9.80 21.54
C HIS A 522 2.75 8.54 20.67
N GLN A 523 2.31 8.55 19.41
CA GLN A 523 2.45 7.41 18.50
C GLN A 523 3.91 7.17 18.11
N LEU A 524 4.76 8.19 18.14
CA LEU A 524 6.19 8.06 17.82
C LEU A 524 6.90 7.08 18.77
N LEU A 525 6.64 7.16 20.08
CA LEU A 525 7.23 6.25 21.06
C LEU A 525 6.82 4.80 20.80
N ARG A 526 5.54 4.59 20.50
CA ARG A 526 4.99 3.27 20.11
C ARG A 526 5.70 2.72 18.88
N GLU A 527 5.92 3.54 17.85
CA GLU A 527 6.67 3.14 16.67
C GLU A 527 8.13 2.76 17.00
N ARG A 528 8.82 3.55 17.84
CA ARG A 528 10.21 3.24 18.24
C ARG A 528 10.33 1.91 18.97
N LEU A 529 9.34 1.56 19.80
CA LEU A 529 9.29 0.26 20.47
C LEU A 529 9.06 -0.88 19.48
N TYR A 530 8.17 -0.71 18.48
CA TYR A 530 8.01 -1.70 17.42
C TYR A 530 9.29 -1.86 16.59
N LEU A 531 9.96 -0.76 16.26
CA LEU A 531 11.23 -0.78 15.55
C LEU A 531 12.30 -1.51 16.37
N LEU A 532 12.38 -1.24 17.68
CA LEU A 532 13.31 -1.93 18.58
C LEU A 532 13.02 -3.44 18.62
N TYR A 533 11.76 -3.82 18.78
CA TYR A 533 11.32 -5.21 18.75
C TYR A 533 11.75 -5.92 17.46
N TRP A 534 11.41 -5.37 16.30
CA TRP A 534 11.76 -5.96 15.01
C TRP A 534 13.27 -5.87 14.68
N SER A 535 14.00 -4.91 15.27
CA SER A 535 15.46 -4.85 15.17
C SER A 535 16.13 -6.04 15.85
N GLY A 536 15.55 -6.55 16.95
CA GLY A 536 16.01 -7.79 17.60
C GLY A 536 15.90 -9.00 16.67
N ALA A 537 14.76 -9.14 15.98
CA ALA A 537 14.57 -10.15 14.94
C ALA A 537 15.50 -9.93 13.73
N ALA A 538 15.76 -8.69 13.33
CA ALA A 538 16.70 -8.36 12.27
C ALA A 538 18.13 -8.81 12.61
N LEU A 539 18.58 -8.61 13.86
CA LEU A 539 19.88 -9.09 14.33
C LEU A 539 19.96 -10.62 14.30
N MET A 540 18.89 -11.32 14.71
CA MET A 540 18.81 -12.78 14.59
C MET A 540 18.90 -13.25 13.14
N LEU A 541 18.20 -12.57 12.22
CA LEU A 541 18.24 -12.87 10.77
C LEU A 541 19.64 -12.62 10.19
N LEU A 542 20.31 -11.53 10.56
CA LEU A 542 21.69 -11.26 10.13
C LEU A 542 22.69 -12.28 10.67
N ALA A 543 22.54 -12.70 11.94
CA ALA A 543 23.37 -13.76 12.53
C ALA A 543 23.17 -15.10 11.81
N LEU A 544 21.91 -15.43 11.48
CA LEU A 544 21.57 -16.64 10.73
C LEU A 544 22.10 -16.59 9.29
N ALA A 545 21.92 -15.46 8.59
CA ALA A 545 22.46 -15.23 7.26
C ALA A 545 23.99 -15.31 7.26
N ARG A 546 24.66 -14.80 8.30
CA ARG A 546 26.12 -14.93 8.47
C ARG A 546 26.56 -16.38 8.67
N ALA A 547 25.81 -17.19 9.42
CA ALA A 547 26.12 -18.59 9.63
C ALA A 547 25.97 -19.41 8.33
N LEU A 548 24.91 -19.13 7.56
CA LEU A 548 24.54 -19.83 6.33
C LEU A 548 25.15 -19.23 5.05
N TRP A 549 25.99 -18.20 5.19
CA TRP A 549 26.63 -17.54 4.05
C TRP A 549 27.47 -18.56 3.26
N PRO A 550 27.16 -18.77 1.97
CA PRO A 550 27.87 -19.74 1.17
C PRO A 550 29.26 -19.19 0.82
N ARG A 551 30.31 -19.93 1.22
CA ARG A 551 31.68 -19.76 0.72
C ARG A 551 32.15 -21.11 0.20
N GLY A 552 32.58 -21.16 -1.06
CA GLY A 552 33.00 -22.39 -1.72
C GLY A 552 32.00 -22.89 -2.77
N VAL A 553 32.32 -24.06 -3.35
CA VAL A 553 31.66 -24.64 -4.53
C VAL A 553 30.55 -25.64 -4.17
N ASP A 554 30.51 -26.08 -2.92
CA ASP A 554 29.64 -27.16 -2.45
C ASP A 554 28.19 -26.69 -2.26
N ASP A 555 27.29 -27.13 -3.16
CA ASP A 555 25.88 -26.74 -3.19
C ASP A 555 24.94 -27.68 -2.40
N ALA A 556 25.45 -28.80 -1.85
CA ALA A 556 24.61 -29.75 -1.14
C ALA A 556 24.13 -29.22 0.21
N TRP A 557 22.82 -29.33 0.49
CA TRP A 557 22.20 -28.84 1.74
C TRP A 557 22.84 -29.41 3.01
N ARG A 558 23.27 -30.68 2.98
CA ARG A 558 23.95 -31.35 4.12
C ARG A 558 25.31 -30.73 4.42
N GLU A 559 26.06 -30.34 3.38
CA GLU A 559 27.37 -29.70 3.52
C GLU A 559 27.22 -28.26 4.01
N ARG A 560 26.18 -27.55 3.55
CA ARG A 560 25.82 -26.22 4.09
C ARG A 560 25.52 -26.25 5.58
N LEU A 561 24.80 -27.27 6.07
CA LEU A 561 24.55 -27.44 7.51
C LEU A 561 25.84 -27.71 8.30
N ARG A 562 26.77 -28.50 7.76
CA ARG A 562 28.09 -28.72 8.37
C ARG A 562 28.93 -27.44 8.38
N LEU A 563 28.93 -26.70 7.27
CA LEU A 563 29.62 -25.42 7.14
C LEU A 563 29.02 -24.35 8.06
N ALA A 564 27.70 -24.33 8.21
CA ALA A 564 27.00 -23.47 9.16
C ALA A 564 27.40 -23.78 10.60
N ARG A 565 27.47 -25.07 10.99
CA ARG A 565 27.97 -25.48 12.31
C ARG A 565 29.40 -25.02 12.55
N ARG A 566 30.26 -25.09 11.53
CA ARG A 566 31.64 -24.59 11.62
C ARG A 566 31.71 -23.06 11.69
N ASN A 567 30.75 -22.36 11.07
CA ASN A 567 30.64 -20.91 11.07
C ASN A 567 29.97 -20.33 12.33
N LEU A 568 29.37 -21.18 13.18
CA LEU A 568 28.83 -20.80 14.49
C LEU A 568 29.98 -20.50 15.45
N THR A 569 30.45 -19.26 15.41
CA THR A 569 31.43 -18.75 16.38
C THR A 569 30.73 -18.16 17.60
N PRO A 570 31.41 -18.06 18.76
CA PRO A 570 30.84 -17.41 19.95
C PRO A 570 30.30 -16.00 19.66
N LYS A 571 30.95 -15.24 18.76
CA LYS A 571 30.50 -13.90 18.35
C LYS A 571 29.17 -13.90 17.59
N VAL A 572 28.92 -14.91 16.76
CA VAL A 572 27.63 -15.07 16.06
C VAL A 572 26.54 -15.47 17.04
N LEU A 573 26.87 -16.35 18.00
CA LEU A 573 25.93 -16.78 19.03
C LEU A 573 25.59 -15.65 20.01
N THR A 574 26.56 -14.82 20.41
CA THR A 574 26.28 -13.64 21.24
C THR A 574 25.44 -12.61 20.49
N CYS A 575 25.70 -12.38 19.20
CA CYS A 575 24.86 -11.52 18.37
C CYS A 575 23.41 -12.03 18.29
N PHE A 576 23.22 -13.33 18.07
CA PHE A 576 21.89 -13.95 18.08
C PHE A 576 21.22 -13.85 19.46
N GLY A 577 21.97 -14.11 20.54
CA GLY A 577 21.48 -14.03 21.92
C GLY A 577 21.07 -12.60 22.32
N LEU A 578 21.84 -11.60 21.91
CA LEU A 578 21.49 -10.19 22.06
C LEU A 578 20.22 -9.84 21.27
N GLY A 579 20.12 -10.29 20.02
CA GLY A 579 18.91 -10.11 19.21
C GLY A 579 17.68 -10.74 19.85
N LEU A 580 17.81 -11.96 20.39
CA LEU A 580 16.76 -12.66 21.12
C LEU A 580 16.37 -11.94 22.41
N ALA A 581 17.34 -11.42 23.18
CA ALA A 581 17.07 -10.67 24.39
C ALA A 581 16.30 -9.37 24.10
N VAL A 582 16.68 -8.63 23.05
CA VAL A 582 15.96 -7.43 22.60
C VAL A 582 14.56 -7.80 22.11
N PHE A 583 14.44 -8.84 21.29
CA PHE A 583 13.15 -9.30 20.74
C PHE A 583 12.19 -9.76 21.84
N ALA A 584 12.66 -10.59 22.79
CA ALA A 584 11.84 -11.08 23.89
C ALA A 584 11.52 -9.98 24.90
N GLY A 585 12.47 -9.10 25.23
CA GLY A 585 12.27 -8.00 26.17
C GLY A 585 11.32 -6.93 25.64
N ALA A 586 11.60 -6.39 24.45
CA ALA A 586 10.73 -5.40 23.81
C ALA A 586 9.37 -6.00 23.42
N GLY A 587 9.34 -7.25 22.95
CA GLY A 587 8.12 -7.96 22.59
C GLY A 587 7.23 -8.25 23.79
N GLY A 588 7.82 -8.70 24.91
CA GLY A 588 7.10 -8.90 26.17
C GLY A 588 6.54 -7.59 26.72
N GLY A 589 7.34 -6.52 26.70
CA GLY A 589 6.89 -5.18 27.09
C GLY A 589 5.74 -4.66 26.23
N LEU A 590 5.85 -4.80 24.91
CA LEU A 590 4.77 -4.41 23.97
C LEU A 590 3.52 -5.26 24.13
N ALA A 591 3.66 -6.58 24.31
CA ALA A 591 2.52 -7.47 24.54
C ALA A 591 1.80 -7.12 25.84
N TRP A 592 2.54 -6.80 26.90
CA TRP A 592 1.98 -6.33 28.16
C TRP A 592 1.28 -4.96 28.01
N GLU A 593 1.91 -4.02 27.30
CA GLU A 593 1.34 -2.69 27.01
C GLU A 593 0.05 -2.79 26.20
N LEU A 594 0.05 -3.58 25.11
CA LEU A 594 -1.12 -3.77 24.25
C LEU A 594 -2.26 -4.50 24.96
N SER A 595 -1.95 -5.55 25.73
CA SER A 595 -2.97 -6.28 26.49
C SER A 595 -3.57 -5.43 27.60
N SER A 596 -2.75 -4.70 28.37
CA SER A 596 -3.21 -3.80 29.44
C SER A 596 -3.94 -2.57 28.89
N GLY A 597 -3.54 -2.07 27.71
CA GLY A 597 -4.20 -0.99 26.99
C GLY A 597 -5.55 -1.39 26.38
N GLY A 598 -5.89 -2.68 26.36
CA GLY A 598 -7.13 -3.17 25.80
C GLY A 598 -7.17 -3.10 24.27
N TYR A 599 -6.01 -3.15 23.61
CA TYR A 599 -5.88 -3.12 22.16
C TYR A 599 -6.72 -4.21 21.50
N LEU A 600 -7.47 -3.83 20.47
CA LEU A 600 -8.30 -4.75 19.69
C LEU A 600 -7.80 -4.80 18.26
N THR A 601 -7.70 -6.01 17.72
CA THR A 601 -7.59 -6.19 16.27
C THR A 601 -8.90 -5.78 15.61
N ALA A 602 -8.83 -5.45 14.32
CA ALA A 602 -10.00 -5.00 13.57
C ALA A 602 -11.11 -6.06 13.56
N TRP A 603 -10.76 -7.36 13.56
CA TRP A 603 -11.69 -8.49 13.71
C TRP A 603 -12.36 -8.54 15.10
N ARG A 604 -11.61 -8.31 16.19
CA ARG A 604 -12.19 -8.29 17.54
C ARG A 604 -13.15 -7.11 17.72
N SER A 605 -12.83 -5.95 17.14
CA SER A 605 -13.74 -4.80 17.14
C SER A 605 -15.06 -5.11 16.42
N GLU A 606 -15.02 -5.78 15.27
CA GLU A 606 -16.21 -6.24 14.55
C GLU A 606 -17.03 -7.25 15.34
N LEU A 607 -16.36 -8.22 15.97
CA LEU A 607 -17.01 -9.23 16.80
C LEU A 607 -17.82 -8.58 17.93
N LEU A 608 -17.24 -7.60 18.63
CA LEU A 608 -17.94 -6.87 19.70
C LEU A 608 -19.15 -6.10 19.16
N ARG A 609 -19.03 -5.44 18.00
CA ARG A 609 -20.18 -4.76 17.36
C ARG A 609 -21.28 -5.74 16.98
N ALA A 610 -20.92 -6.92 16.47
CA ALA A 610 -21.87 -7.97 16.14
C ALA A 610 -22.56 -8.52 17.39
N GLU A 611 -21.81 -8.72 18.48
CA GLU A 611 -22.36 -9.19 19.77
C GLU A 611 -23.30 -8.16 20.40
N TYR A 612 -22.96 -6.87 20.34
CA TYR A 612 -23.82 -5.77 20.74
C TYR A 612 -25.17 -5.84 20.01
N GLU A 613 -25.16 -6.00 18.69
CA GLU A 613 -26.38 -6.14 17.90
C GLU A 613 -27.17 -7.41 18.27
N LYS A 614 -26.51 -8.58 18.31
CA LYS A 614 -27.20 -9.85 18.62
C LYS A 614 -27.87 -9.86 19.98
N ARG A 615 -27.21 -9.32 21.01
CA ARG A 615 -27.70 -9.36 22.39
C ARG A 615 -28.71 -8.25 22.67
N TYR A 616 -28.50 -7.06 22.11
CA TYR A 616 -29.17 -5.85 22.59
C TYR A 616 -30.07 -5.17 21.57
N HIS A 617 -30.15 -5.65 20.32
CA HIS A 617 -31.07 -5.11 19.31
C HIS A 617 -32.55 -5.12 19.77
N GLY A 618 -32.93 -6.01 20.68
CA GLY A 618 -34.27 -5.99 21.31
C GLY A 618 -34.61 -4.66 22.01
N PHE A 619 -33.60 -3.96 22.54
CA PHE A 619 -33.78 -2.66 23.19
C PHE A 619 -34.07 -1.52 22.22
N ALA A 620 -33.84 -1.69 20.91
CA ALA A 620 -34.12 -0.67 19.89
C ALA A 620 -35.60 -0.27 19.80
N ARG A 621 -36.52 -1.15 20.23
CA ARG A 621 -37.97 -0.89 20.22
C ARG A 621 -38.50 -0.28 21.52
N LEU A 622 -37.69 -0.23 22.57
CA LEU A 622 -38.14 0.30 23.85
C LEU A 622 -38.25 1.84 23.79
N PRO A 623 -39.34 2.43 24.30
CA PRO A 623 -39.41 3.86 24.45
C PRO A 623 -38.36 4.32 25.47
N GLN A 624 -37.54 5.28 25.07
CA GLN A 624 -36.50 5.90 25.90
C GLN A 624 -36.79 7.39 26.01
N PRO A 625 -36.47 8.04 27.14
CA PRO A 625 -36.68 9.48 27.29
C PRO A 625 -35.70 10.24 26.38
N ARG A 626 -36.09 11.46 26.01
CA ARG A 626 -35.27 12.32 25.16
C ARG A 626 -34.53 13.35 26.00
N ILE A 627 -33.30 13.67 25.59
CA ILE A 627 -32.52 14.74 26.20
C ILE A 627 -33.12 16.09 25.77
N VAL A 628 -33.38 16.98 26.73
CA VAL A 628 -33.95 18.34 26.50
C VAL A 628 -32.99 19.45 26.92
N ASP A 629 -32.22 19.25 27.99
CA ASP A 629 -31.22 20.23 28.45
C ASP A 629 -29.93 19.48 28.79
N VAL A 630 -28.80 20.07 28.41
CA VAL A 630 -27.47 19.52 28.60
C VAL A 630 -26.59 20.55 29.30
N ARG A 631 -26.09 20.17 30.47
CA ARG A 631 -25.04 20.92 31.19
C ARG A 631 -23.79 20.07 31.26
N LEU A 632 -22.68 20.59 30.79
CA LEU A 632 -21.40 19.87 30.77
C LEU A 632 -20.32 20.70 31.43
N ASP A 633 -19.50 20.05 32.22
CA ASP A 633 -18.21 20.52 32.69
C ASP A 633 -17.15 19.53 32.20
N ALA A 634 -16.35 19.94 31.22
CA ALA A 634 -15.39 19.08 30.55
C ALA A 634 -13.96 19.58 30.80
N ASP A 635 -13.21 18.80 31.57
CA ASP A 635 -11.80 19.03 31.87
C ASP A 635 -10.91 18.21 30.92
N ILE A 636 -10.27 18.90 29.98
CA ILE A 636 -9.35 18.31 29.02
C ILE A 636 -7.93 18.44 29.58
N ASP A 637 -7.23 17.32 29.78
CA ASP A 637 -5.79 17.30 30.10
C ASP A 637 -4.98 16.75 28.92
N PRO A 638 -4.44 17.64 28.05
CA PRO A 638 -3.64 17.22 26.91
C PRO A 638 -2.33 16.50 27.29
N ALA A 639 -1.74 16.83 28.44
CA ALA A 639 -0.46 16.26 28.86
C ALA A 639 -0.61 14.80 29.29
N GLN A 640 -1.68 14.48 30.01
CA GLN A 640 -2.01 13.11 30.40
C GLN A 640 -2.84 12.36 29.35
N ARG A 641 -3.31 13.05 28.30
CA ARG A 641 -4.30 12.56 27.34
C ARG A 641 -5.57 12.06 28.03
N ALA A 642 -5.97 12.75 29.10
CA ALA A 642 -7.11 12.43 29.92
C ALA A 642 -8.25 13.42 29.66
N LEU A 643 -9.49 12.92 29.76
CA LEU A 643 -10.70 13.72 29.69
C LEU A 643 -11.58 13.34 30.87
N HIS A 644 -11.91 14.32 31.69
CA HIS A 644 -12.86 14.19 32.77
C HIS A 644 -14.09 15.01 32.41
N VAL A 645 -15.27 14.39 32.40
CA VAL A 645 -16.51 15.09 32.10
C VAL A 645 -17.50 14.87 33.21
N LYS A 646 -18.01 15.96 33.78
CA LYS A 646 -19.16 15.96 34.67
C LYS A 646 -20.33 16.55 33.92
N GLY A 647 -21.35 15.75 33.67
CA GLY A 647 -22.51 16.18 32.92
C GLY A 647 -23.80 15.98 33.69
N SER A 648 -24.78 16.81 33.37
CA SER A 648 -26.16 16.68 33.83
C SER A 648 -27.08 16.81 32.63
N TYR A 649 -27.89 15.79 32.40
CA TYR A 649 -28.94 15.77 31.37
C TYR A 649 -30.30 15.88 32.03
N ARG A 650 -31.14 16.74 31.46
CA ARG A 650 -32.58 16.72 31.73
C ARG A 650 -33.27 15.86 30.70
N LEU A 651 -33.76 14.71 31.15
CA LEU A 651 -34.48 13.74 30.35
C LEU A 651 -35.98 14.00 30.44
N GLU A 652 -36.70 13.92 29.33
CA GLU A 652 -38.16 14.08 29.28
C GLU A 652 -38.80 12.88 28.60
N ASN A 653 -39.83 12.30 29.22
CA ASN A 653 -40.61 11.23 28.59
C ASN A 653 -41.58 11.82 27.58
N ARG A 654 -41.20 11.85 26.31
CA ARG A 654 -42.08 12.25 25.20
C ARG A 654 -42.91 11.09 24.61
N SER A 655 -42.80 9.90 25.19
CA SER A 655 -43.59 8.75 24.75
C SER A 655 -44.97 8.73 25.42
N GLY A 656 -45.92 8.03 24.81
CA GLY A 656 -47.28 7.86 25.37
C GLY A 656 -47.39 6.83 26.50
N ALA A 657 -46.28 6.20 26.91
CA ALA A 657 -46.26 5.14 27.92
C ALA A 657 -45.28 5.48 29.06
N PRO A 658 -45.51 4.99 30.28
CA PRO A 658 -44.56 5.17 31.37
C PRO A 658 -43.26 4.39 31.10
N ILE A 659 -42.11 5.03 31.29
CA ILE A 659 -40.79 4.43 31.06
C ILE A 659 -40.20 3.97 32.39
N ARG A 660 -39.87 2.68 32.49
CA ARG A 660 -39.24 2.10 33.70
C ARG A 660 -37.80 1.64 33.46
N ASP A 661 -37.50 1.13 32.27
CA ASP A 661 -36.19 0.63 31.90
C ASP A 661 -35.43 1.68 31.08
N LEU A 662 -34.31 2.15 31.63
CA LEU A 662 -33.39 3.07 30.97
C LEU A 662 -32.17 2.32 30.46
N VAL A 663 -31.93 2.45 29.16
CA VAL A 663 -30.74 1.89 28.52
C VAL A 663 -29.81 3.04 28.19
N LEU A 664 -28.53 2.91 28.53
CA LEU A 664 -27.48 3.85 28.18
C LEU A 664 -26.42 3.13 27.35
N TYR A 665 -25.86 3.85 26.39
CA TYR A 665 -24.69 3.42 25.66
C TYR A 665 -23.52 4.36 25.96
N GLN A 666 -22.38 3.79 26.32
CA GLN A 666 -21.13 4.51 26.51
C GLN A 666 -20.03 3.84 25.70
N GLN A 667 -19.25 4.63 24.96
CA GLN A 667 -18.13 4.09 24.20
C GLN A 667 -17.10 3.43 25.13
N ARG A 668 -16.62 2.24 24.73
CA ARG A 668 -15.56 1.50 25.44
C ARG A 668 -14.33 2.37 25.66
N GLY A 669 -13.77 2.29 26.86
CA GLY A 669 -12.57 3.04 27.26
C GLY A 669 -12.83 4.01 28.40
N ALA A 670 -14.05 4.56 28.49
CA ALA A 670 -14.48 5.41 29.58
C ALA A 670 -14.83 4.61 30.84
N GLN A 671 -14.63 5.20 32.01
CA GLN A 671 -15.29 4.79 33.24
C GLN A 671 -16.52 5.69 33.44
N LEU A 672 -17.72 5.10 33.41
CA LEU A 672 -18.98 5.81 33.63
C LEU A 672 -19.47 5.61 35.06
N LYS A 673 -19.70 6.71 35.77
CA LYS A 673 -20.50 6.74 36.99
C LYS A 673 -21.80 7.47 36.68
N ALA A 674 -22.92 6.76 36.85
CA ALA A 674 -24.26 7.26 36.57
C ALA A 674 -25.03 7.47 37.88
N SER A 675 -25.69 8.62 38.01
CA SER A 675 -26.59 8.96 39.11
C SER A 675 -27.90 9.50 38.56
N PHE A 676 -29.01 9.12 39.18
CA PHE A 676 -30.34 9.56 38.78
C PHE A 676 -30.99 10.31 39.93
N GLY A 677 -31.81 11.32 39.62
CA GLY A 677 -32.58 12.08 40.63
C GLY A 677 -33.61 11.25 41.41
N GLN A 678 -33.71 9.94 41.14
CA GLN A 678 -34.51 8.97 41.88
C GLN A 678 -33.76 7.64 42.01
N PRO A 679 -34.13 6.78 42.98
CA PRO A 679 -33.53 5.46 43.11
C PRO A 679 -33.70 4.62 41.84
N ALA A 680 -32.59 4.11 41.32
CA ALA A 680 -32.53 3.20 40.18
C ALA A 680 -31.63 2.02 40.50
N THR A 681 -32.02 0.81 40.08
CA THR A 681 -31.23 -0.41 40.24
C THR A 681 -30.57 -0.79 38.92
N SER A 682 -29.28 -1.16 38.95
CA SER A 682 -28.60 -1.70 37.78
C SER A 682 -29.07 -3.13 37.52
N VAL A 683 -29.55 -3.39 36.29
CA VAL A 683 -30.01 -4.72 35.87
C VAL A 683 -28.91 -5.46 35.12
N THR A 684 -28.26 -4.79 34.17
CA THR A 684 -27.17 -5.35 33.38
C THR A 684 -26.18 -4.25 33.05
N ILE A 685 -24.90 -4.50 33.32
CA ILE A 685 -23.81 -3.58 33.00
C ILE A 685 -22.78 -4.40 32.23
N ASP A 686 -22.56 -4.03 30.98
CA ASP A 686 -21.61 -4.67 30.07
C ASP A 686 -20.69 -3.59 29.46
N PRO A 687 -19.60 -3.22 30.18
CA PRO A 687 -18.72 -2.13 29.75
C PRO A 687 -17.93 -2.43 28.47
N ASP A 688 -17.73 -3.71 28.13
CA ASP A 688 -17.01 -4.10 26.91
C ASP A 688 -17.86 -3.89 25.64
N LEU A 689 -19.18 -4.14 25.74
CA LEU A 689 -20.14 -3.79 24.69
C LEU A 689 -20.69 -2.36 24.83
N GLY A 690 -20.34 -1.66 25.91
CA GLY A 690 -20.74 -0.28 26.18
C GLY A 690 -22.19 -0.12 26.63
N LEU A 691 -22.87 -1.18 27.09
CA LEU A 691 -24.28 -1.13 27.46
C LEU A 691 -24.46 -1.06 28.98
N TYR A 692 -25.29 -0.14 29.43
CA TYR A 692 -25.71 -0.01 30.82
C TYR A 692 -27.24 0.03 30.90
N HIS A 693 -27.84 -0.93 31.59
CA HIS A 693 -29.30 -1.04 31.76
C HIS A 693 -29.67 -0.81 33.22
N TYR A 694 -30.44 0.25 33.45
CA TYR A 694 -30.96 0.66 34.75
C TYR A 694 -32.48 0.54 34.78
N ARG A 695 -33.02 0.22 35.95
CA ARG A 695 -34.45 0.15 36.22
C ARG A 695 -34.83 1.16 37.28
N LEU A 696 -35.71 2.09 36.92
CA LEU A 696 -36.23 3.11 37.81
C LEU A 696 -37.18 2.49 38.85
N ALA A 697 -37.08 2.94 40.10
CA ALA A 697 -38.02 2.54 41.15
C ALA A 697 -39.44 3.06 40.86
N THR A 698 -39.54 4.32 40.43
CA THR A 698 -40.79 4.94 39.98
C THR A 698 -40.76 5.11 38.46
N PRO A 699 -41.71 4.50 37.71
CA PRO A 699 -41.80 4.70 36.27
C PRO A 699 -42.00 6.17 35.93
N LEU A 700 -41.25 6.67 34.94
CA LEU A 700 -41.34 8.04 34.45
C LEU A 700 -42.62 8.20 33.62
N ALA A 701 -43.61 8.92 34.13
CA ALA A 701 -44.88 9.16 33.44
C ALA A 701 -44.68 9.99 32.14
N PRO A 702 -45.58 9.88 31.15
CA PRO A 702 -45.57 10.75 29.98
C PRO A 702 -45.52 12.24 30.35
N GLY A 703 -44.62 13.00 29.73
CA GLY A 703 -44.35 14.42 30.01
C GLY A 703 -43.52 14.69 31.28
N ALA A 704 -43.26 13.68 32.11
CA ALA A 704 -42.43 13.85 33.31
C ALA A 704 -40.94 13.99 32.94
N ARG A 705 -40.21 14.70 33.81
CA ARG A 705 -38.78 14.98 33.65
C ARG A 705 -37.96 14.27 34.72
N LEU A 706 -36.75 13.87 34.35
CA LEU A 706 -35.79 13.21 35.21
C LEU A 706 -34.41 13.84 34.99
N ASP A 707 -33.77 14.27 36.08
CA ASP A 707 -32.38 14.72 36.02
C ASP A 707 -31.46 13.49 36.12
N PHE A 708 -30.47 13.42 35.21
CA PHE A 708 -29.48 12.37 35.07
C PHE A 708 -28.08 12.99 35.13
N ASP A 709 -27.35 12.70 36.19
CA ASP A 709 -25.99 13.17 36.38
C ASP A 709 -25.00 12.05 36.08
N PHE A 710 -23.89 12.39 35.44
CA PHE A 710 -22.85 11.43 35.11
C PHE A 710 -21.45 12.02 35.27
N GLU A 711 -20.53 11.15 35.64
CA GLU A 711 -19.09 11.42 35.57
C GLU A 711 -18.46 10.41 34.59
N LEU A 712 -17.66 10.93 33.67
CA LEU A 712 -16.91 10.15 32.69
C LEU A 712 -15.42 10.44 32.84
N ASP A 713 -14.65 9.37 33.04
CA ASP A 713 -13.20 9.43 33.10
C ASP A 713 -12.59 8.63 31.94
N TYR A 714 -11.94 9.34 31.02
CA TYR A 714 -11.08 8.76 30.00
C TYR A 714 -9.62 8.97 30.39
N ALA A 715 -8.87 7.88 30.48
CA ALA A 715 -7.44 7.93 30.68
C ALA A 715 -6.76 6.82 29.86
N PRO A 716 -5.53 7.05 29.36
CA PRO A 716 -4.76 6.00 28.72
C PRO A 716 -4.53 4.85 29.70
N ARG A 717 -4.76 3.63 29.22
CA ARG A 717 -4.52 2.38 29.96
C ARG A 717 -3.19 1.76 29.53
N GLY A 718 -2.54 1.09 30.47
CA GLY A 718 -1.20 0.52 30.31
C GLY A 718 -0.12 1.42 30.92
N PRO A 719 1.07 0.87 31.19
CA PRO A 719 2.16 1.60 31.84
C PRO A 719 2.67 2.79 31.00
N LEU A 720 2.58 2.73 29.67
CA LEU A 720 2.95 3.83 28.78
C LEU A 720 1.74 4.49 28.08
N GLY A 721 0.55 3.91 28.21
CA GLY A 721 -0.67 4.42 27.56
C GLY A 721 -0.63 4.37 26.04
N LEU A 722 0.13 3.46 25.44
CA LEU A 722 0.35 3.33 24.00
C LEU A 722 -0.62 2.35 23.33
N GLY A 723 -1.19 1.43 24.11
CA GLY A 723 -2.16 0.43 23.64
C GLY A 723 -3.61 0.92 23.61
N SER A 724 -3.88 2.13 24.11
CA SER A 724 -5.22 2.73 24.18
C SER A 724 -5.25 4.06 23.44
N ASP A 725 -6.26 4.24 22.60
CA ASP A 725 -6.56 5.52 21.97
C ASP A 725 -7.59 6.26 22.85
N THR A 726 -7.27 7.50 23.21
CA THR A 726 -8.14 8.41 23.97
C THR A 726 -8.63 9.53 23.07
N PRO A 727 -9.80 10.15 23.36
CA PRO A 727 -10.30 11.28 22.56
C PRO A 727 -9.38 12.51 22.62
N VAL A 728 -8.48 12.56 23.60
CA VAL A 728 -7.57 13.69 23.85
C VAL A 728 -6.19 13.41 23.30
N ILE A 729 -5.68 14.37 22.54
CA ILE A 729 -4.31 14.42 22.06
C ILE A 729 -3.62 15.68 22.60
N ALA A 730 -2.30 15.81 22.39
CA ALA A 730 -1.54 16.91 22.96
C ALA A 730 -2.00 18.28 22.41
N ASN A 731 -2.38 18.34 21.13
CA ASN A 731 -2.98 19.53 20.52
C ASN A 731 -3.89 19.16 19.34
N GLY A 732 -4.98 19.90 19.14
CA GLY A 732 -5.98 19.61 18.11
C GLY A 732 -6.98 18.52 18.49
N THR A 733 -7.25 18.36 19.80
CA THR A 733 -8.28 17.45 20.32
C THR A 733 -9.63 17.76 19.70
N PHE A 734 -10.25 16.74 19.10
CA PHE A 734 -11.58 16.83 18.50
C PHE A 734 -12.40 15.61 18.89
N PHE A 735 -13.53 15.83 19.54
CA PHE A 735 -14.52 14.80 19.83
C PHE A 735 -15.94 15.37 19.73
N THR A 736 -16.91 14.48 19.57
CA THR A 736 -18.32 14.82 19.46
C THR A 736 -19.09 14.26 20.66
N ASN A 737 -20.42 14.32 20.61
CA ASN A 737 -21.29 13.69 21.60
C ASN A 737 -21.16 12.16 21.68
N GLU A 738 -20.41 11.50 20.78
CA GLU A 738 -20.10 10.06 20.86
C GLU A 738 -19.30 9.67 22.11
N VAL A 739 -18.54 10.61 22.67
CA VAL A 739 -17.76 10.42 23.91
C VAL A 739 -18.65 10.49 25.15
N MET A 740 -19.84 11.06 25.04
CA MET A 740 -20.79 11.22 26.15
C MET A 740 -21.77 10.04 26.21
N PRO A 741 -22.48 9.83 27.34
CA PRO A 741 -23.43 8.73 27.47
C PRO A 741 -24.64 9.00 26.57
N ARG A 742 -24.95 8.04 25.69
CA ARG A 742 -26.10 8.14 24.79
C ARG A 742 -27.29 7.42 25.39
N ILE A 743 -28.49 7.98 25.26
CA ILE A 743 -29.71 7.35 25.78
C ILE A 743 -30.26 6.37 24.73
N GLY A 744 -30.60 5.16 25.17
CA GLY A 744 -31.14 4.11 24.35
C GLY A 744 -30.11 3.32 23.54
N TYR A 745 -30.63 2.34 22.81
CA TYR A 745 -29.85 1.52 21.88
C TYR A 745 -29.33 2.37 20.71
N GLN A 746 -28.08 2.17 20.29
CA GLN A 746 -27.42 3.00 19.28
C GLN A 746 -27.20 2.21 17.97
N PRO A 747 -27.99 2.49 16.90
CA PRO A 747 -27.82 1.85 15.60
C PRO A 747 -26.52 2.23 14.87
N SER A 748 -25.78 3.23 15.36
CA SER A 748 -24.46 3.61 14.81
C SER A 748 -23.36 2.62 15.18
N VAL A 749 -23.56 1.84 16.26
CA VAL A 749 -22.61 0.82 16.76
C VAL A 749 -22.72 -0.49 15.98
N GLU A 750 -23.88 -0.74 15.37
CA GLU A 750 -24.13 -1.91 14.52
C GLU A 750 -23.12 -2.04 13.38
N LEU A 751 -22.94 -3.27 12.90
CA LEU A 751 -22.18 -3.49 11.68
C LEU A 751 -22.92 -2.91 10.48
N SER A 752 -22.26 -2.03 9.73
CA SER A 752 -22.82 -1.34 8.57
C SER A 752 -22.67 -2.14 7.26
N ASP A 753 -21.54 -2.82 7.06
CA ASP A 753 -21.24 -3.58 5.84
C ASP A 753 -22.02 -4.89 5.81
N ALA A 754 -22.76 -5.12 4.72
CA ALA A 754 -23.59 -6.33 4.55
C ALA A 754 -22.75 -7.64 4.57
N ARG A 755 -21.48 -7.59 4.14
CA ARG A 755 -20.57 -8.75 4.14
C ARG A 755 -20.18 -9.11 5.56
N ASP A 756 -19.77 -8.13 6.35
CA ASP A 756 -19.36 -8.36 7.74
C ASP A 756 -20.55 -8.85 8.57
N ARG A 757 -21.74 -8.27 8.36
CA ARG A 757 -22.99 -8.76 8.95
C ARG A 757 -23.22 -10.24 8.65
N ARG A 758 -23.11 -10.67 7.39
CA ARG A 758 -23.28 -12.09 7.02
C ARG A 758 -22.20 -12.99 7.62
N ARG A 759 -20.94 -12.55 7.66
CA ARG A 759 -19.83 -13.30 8.31
C ARG A 759 -20.15 -13.56 9.78
N HIS A 760 -20.81 -12.62 10.45
CA HIS A 760 -21.27 -12.77 11.82
C HIS A 760 -22.68 -13.37 11.95
N GLY A 761 -23.34 -13.82 10.88
CA GLY A 761 -24.67 -14.43 10.92
C GLY A 761 -25.81 -13.43 11.21
N LEU A 762 -25.61 -12.15 10.91
CA LEU A 762 -26.61 -11.08 11.02
C LEU A 762 -27.36 -10.88 9.69
N ALA A 763 -28.64 -10.55 9.79
CA ALA A 763 -29.47 -10.21 8.63
C ALA A 763 -28.96 -8.92 7.95
N ALA A 764 -29.32 -8.70 6.68
CA ALA A 764 -29.02 -7.44 6.01
C ALA A 764 -29.66 -6.26 6.77
N ARG A 765 -28.96 -5.12 6.83
CA ARG A 765 -29.47 -3.93 7.50
C ARG A 765 -30.77 -3.49 6.81
N ALA A 766 -31.76 -3.13 7.61
CA ALA A 766 -33.00 -2.57 7.07
C ALA A 766 -32.67 -1.31 6.24
N PRO A 767 -33.35 -1.11 5.09
CA PRO A 767 -33.19 0.13 4.34
C PRO A 767 -33.61 1.31 5.20
N MET A 768 -33.11 2.51 4.85
CA MET A 768 -33.59 3.72 5.51
C MET A 768 -35.12 3.78 5.42
N PRO A 769 -35.81 4.21 6.50
CA PRO A 769 -37.25 4.41 6.47
C PRO A 769 -37.67 5.27 5.28
N ALA A 770 -38.84 4.98 4.71
CA ALA A 770 -39.40 5.83 3.66
C ALA A 770 -39.58 7.25 4.18
N ARG A 771 -39.51 8.26 3.29
CA ARG A 771 -39.67 9.68 3.67
C ARG A 771 -41.00 9.95 4.39
N ASP A 772 -42.03 9.15 4.10
CA ASP A 772 -43.37 9.25 4.67
C ASP A 772 -43.61 8.35 5.88
N ASP A 773 -42.60 7.59 6.32
CA ASP A 773 -42.70 6.76 7.51
C ASP A 773 -42.78 7.65 8.78
N PRO A 774 -43.89 7.60 9.55
CA PRO A 774 -44.05 8.40 10.75
C PRO A 774 -43.00 8.04 11.83
N ALA A 775 -42.53 6.79 11.90
CA ALA A 775 -41.49 6.39 12.85
C ALA A 775 -40.12 6.99 12.47
N GLY A 776 -39.83 7.07 11.17
CA GLY A 776 -38.61 7.71 10.64
C GLY A 776 -38.61 9.23 10.86
N ARG A 777 -39.77 9.88 10.80
CA ARG A 777 -39.93 11.32 11.07
C ARG A 777 -39.81 11.69 12.56
N ALA A 778 -40.06 10.74 13.46
CA ALA A 778 -39.99 10.94 14.89
C ALA A 778 -38.55 10.96 15.45
N SER A 779 -37.53 10.71 14.62
CA SER A 779 -36.13 10.71 15.05
C SER A 779 -35.25 11.53 14.10
N HIS A 780 -34.27 12.23 14.65
CA HIS A 780 -33.28 12.97 13.87
C HIS A 780 -32.25 12.04 13.22
N ARG A 781 -31.71 12.44 12.06
CA ARG A 781 -30.66 11.68 11.35
C ARG A 781 -29.38 11.52 12.16
N THR A 782 -29.10 12.43 13.08
CA THR A 782 -27.87 12.52 13.88
C THR A 782 -27.93 11.75 15.20
N GLY A 783 -29.10 11.29 15.64
CA GLY A 783 -29.27 10.57 16.90
C GLY A 783 -30.72 10.23 17.21
N VAL A 784 -30.93 9.14 17.95
CA VAL A 784 -32.24 8.65 18.40
C VAL A 784 -32.60 9.10 19.82
N ASP A 785 -31.75 9.92 20.43
CA ASP A 785 -31.75 10.20 21.86
C ASP A 785 -32.01 11.68 22.20
N ALA A 786 -31.89 12.57 21.22
CA ALA A 786 -32.10 14.00 21.38
C ALA A 786 -32.77 14.63 20.15
N ASP A 787 -33.51 15.71 20.39
CA ASP A 787 -34.05 16.58 19.34
C ASP A 787 -33.30 17.93 19.40
N TRP A 788 -34.02 19.02 19.67
CA TRP A 788 -33.46 20.32 20.03
C TRP A 788 -33.20 20.35 21.53
N ILE A 789 -32.00 20.74 21.91
CA ILE A 789 -31.57 20.78 23.31
C ILE A 789 -31.13 22.18 23.71
N GLY A 790 -31.41 22.55 24.97
CA GLY A 790 -30.62 23.57 25.65
C GLY A 790 -29.20 23.05 25.87
N PHE A 791 -28.20 23.89 25.60
CA PHE A 791 -26.79 23.51 25.72
C PHE A 791 -26.02 24.58 26.50
N ASP A 792 -25.40 24.18 27.60
CA ASP A 792 -24.50 24.99 28.44
C ASP A 792 -23.29 24.14 28.78
N ALA A 793 -22.12 24.54 28.30
CA ALA A 793 -20.88 23.79 28.51
C ALA A 793 -19.79 24.71 29.06
N THR A 794 -19.19 24.29 30.16
CA THR A 794 -17.90 24.81 30.64
C THR A 794 -16.82 23.83 30.21
N VAL A 795 -15.79 24.33 29.52
CA VAL A 795 -14.67 23.51 29.05
C VAL A 795 -13.39 24.11 29.59
N SER A 796 -12.59 23.28 30.25
CA SER A 796 -11.26 23.66 30.74
C SER A 796 -10.16 22.94 29.95
N THR A 797 -9.08 23.66 29.66
CA THR A 797 -7.89 23.10 28.99
C THR A 797 -6.61 23.79 29.50
N SER A 798 -5.46 23.39 28.95
CA SER A 798 -4.16 24.00 29.25
C SER A 798 -4.16 25.51 28.91
N ALA A 799 -3.35 26.28 29.64
CA ALA A 799 -3.33 27.75 29.53
C ALA A 799 -2.96 28.28 28.12
N ASP A 800 -2.25 27.49 27.32
CA ASP A 800 -1.80 27.83 25.97
C ASP A 800 -2.83 27.47 24.88
N GLN A 801 -3.93 26.80 25.24
CA GLN A 801 -4.96 26.34 24.30
C GLN A 801 -6.25 27.14 24.42
N VAL A 802 -7.04 27.09 23.34
CA VAL A 802 -8.40 27.66 23.28
C VAL A 802 -9.37 26.50 23.04
N ALA A 803 -10.32 26.33 23.94
CA ALA A 803 -11.39 25.36 23.76
C ALA A 803 -12.56 26.00 23.03
N ILE A 804 -13.09 25.32 22.02
CA ILE A 804 -14.24 25.78 21.23
C ILE A 804 -15.34 24.73 21.36
N ALA A 805 -16.53 25.16 21.77
CA ALA A 805 -17.73 24.34 21.84
C ALA A 805 -18.90 25.04 21.12
N PRO A 806 -20.00 24.33 20.79
CA PRO A 806 -21.18 24.94 20.19
C PRO A 806 -21.80 26.04 21.07
N GLY A 807 -22.30 27.10 20.45
CA GLY A 807 -22.96 28.23 21.12
C GLY A 807 -22.13 29.51 21.14
N THR A 808 -22.60 30.50 21.91
CA THR A 808 -21.93 31.79 22.09
C THR A 808 -21.03 31.72 23.33
N LEU A 809 -19.83 32.32 23.25
CA LEU A 809 -18.92 32.41 24.39
C LEU A 809 -19.49 33.41 25.40
N VAL A 810 -19.90 32.92 26.56
CA VAL A 810 -20.49 33.74 27.63
C VAL A 810 -19.40 34.29 28.56
N ARG A 811 -18.40 33.46 28.88
CA ARG A 811 -17.34 33.81 29.83
C ARG A 811 -16.06 33.04 29.53
N GLU A 812 -14.93 33.73 29.68
CA GLU A 812 -13.59 33.16 29.68
C GLU A 812 -12.86 33.59 30.96
N TRP A 813 -12.13 32.68 31.60
CA TRP A 813 -11.30 33.02 32.77
C TRP A 813 -10.13 32.04 32.94
N ASN A 814 -9.13 32.47 33.71
CA ASN A 814 -7.98 31.66 34.10
C ASN A 814 -8.10 31.30 35.58
N GLU A 815 -7.96 30.02 35.91
CA GLU A 815 -8.00 29.52 37.27
C GLU A 815 -7.05 28.33 37.43
N GLY A 816 -6.24 28.31 38.49
CA GLY A 816 -5.33 27.18 38.76
C GLY A 816 -4.32 26.88 37.63
N GLY A 817 -3.96 27.86 36.80
CA GLY A 817 -3.08 27.65 35.64
C GLY A 817 -3.77 26.97 34.44
N ARG A 818 -5.10 26.89 34.45
CA ARG A 818 -5.95 26.38 33.36
C ARG A 818 -6.82 27.49 32.79
N ARG A 819 -7.21 27.35 31.52
CA ARG A 819 -8.14 28.24 30.82
C ARG A 819 -9.51 27.61 30.77
N HIS A 820 -10.52 28.37 31.17
CA HIS A 820 -11.92 27.94 31.20
C HIS A 820 -12.75 28.78 30.25
N PHE A 821 -13.63 28.13 29.50
CA PHE A 821 -14.53 28.74 28.54
C PHE A 821 -15.93 28.23 28.78
N ARG A 822 -16.89 29.14 28.98
CA ARG A 822 -18.32 28.79 29.08
C ARG A 822 -19.04 29.19 27.80
N TYR A 823 -19.61 28.20 27.12
CA TYR A 823 -20.43 28.38 25.93
C TYR A 823 -21.88 28.06 26.24
N LYS A 824 -22.79 28.84 25.67
CA LYS A 824 -24.23 28.62 25.82
C LYS A 824 -24.94 28.79 24.48
N MET A 825 -25.90 27.94 24.16
CA MET A 825 -26.81 28.14 23.05
C MET A 825 -28.07 28.86 23.52
N ASP A 826 -28.50 29.86 22.75
CA ASP A 826 -29.71 30.66 22.99
C ASP A 826 -31.01 29.95 22.60
#